data_AF-A0A8J2QQH4-F1
#
_entry.id   AF-A0A8J2QQH4-F1
#
_cell.length_a   1.000
_cell.length_b   1.000
_cell.length_c   1.000
_cell.angle_alpha   90.00
_cell.angle_beta   90.00
_cell.angle_gamma   90.00
#
_symmetry.space_group_name_H-M   'P 1'
#
loop_
_entity.id
_entity.type
_entity.pdbx_description
1 polymer ?
#
loop_
_entity_poly.entity_id
_entity_poly.type
_entity_poly.pdbx_seq_one_letter_code
_entity_poly.pdbx_strand_id
1 'polypeptide(L)'
;MASTPDNEDDSLVVILGTSPGGSMVEKTNGTTNGDLERSQIEDAMRSLSNEANMAFKAQFNLGDSPSPASMMVASTIITEDRSTEELQKRFGDLLDENFVLKETLKQNNDSMKEQFILIASCQEDMLKTHRLHKEKFDETRELVERLRQENKQLKLDISRLAEGEQNSIGQKKLSGFELVTSVEEDTIEKLSAQLELVEKQRRQLIVDNEKLSWQKESLEHIVDSMNKERDDAKKKLHKVELQLSTMENDHAQEVSKLHCIISDLQNKIKTQSMNASPEDISKRDAYIQKLEGKMSLLQNELKKAQIKILDLENIKLEFSQHKSSVSETVKMYKDQIQELKDRIKDVQTTVFQPVRVSVSEGSSDSAAFLNNVKLYDRTLKHLADYLNSLSNGLSDSLAHILGVVSSIQDVKMDRGSLDQVKTGLAELKTLIATQHTNVVSNVYGSCYTGQIKGTLSTFEGIFKDHNELLKKSVTNNDTVQAPCVQQLTAALVARGQQVTALQDELAAVKTRVDDTDLLRAQVDLYRSDFEAERESRAKMASEKENLLSDLRVAQKKIQDLTTQLEELRVLSPSLHKSITSPRPRSAVKPTTTTSPTTRTTTTNSVAANTVRKKKKIDKSVVEATRETTPPPVRYTCPACDESFKTYMMLEKHVDECVL
;
A
#
# COMPACT_ATOMS: atom_id res chain seq x y z
N MET A 1 13.51 -37.81 -49.54
CA MET A 1 12.40 -37.71 -48.56
C MET A 1 12.99 -37.21 -47.27
N ALA A 2 12.32 -36.29 -46.57
CA ALA A 2 12.79 -35.69 -45.33
C ALA A 2 11.82 -36.03 -44.19
N SER A 3 12.34 -36.11 -42.97
CA SER A 3 11.56 -36.44 -41.77
C SER A 3 12.18 -35.74 -40.57
N THR A 4 11.63 -34.61 -40.18
CA THR A 4 11.84 -33.98 -38.87
C THR A 4 10.73 -34.46 -37.92
N PRO A 5 11.05 -34.99 -36.74
CA PRO A 5 10.09 -35.11 -35.65
C PRO A 5 9.92 -33.76 -34.94
N ASP A 6 8.76 -33.57 -34.33
CA ASP A 6 8.31 -32.30 -33.76
C ASP A 6 8.91 -32.01 -32.37
N ASN A 7 8.87 -30.74 -31.98
CA ASN A 7 9.24 -30.27 -30.64
C ASN A 7 8.23 -29.23 -30.17
N GLU A 8 7.06 -29.69 -29.69
CA GLU A 8 6.07 -28.83 -29.04
C GLU A 8 6.55 -28.46 -27.64
N ASP A 9 6.63 -27.16 -27.34
CA ASP A 9 6.63 -26.61 -25.99
C ASP A 9 6.14 -25.15 -26.02
N ASP A 10 5.35 -24.78 -25.01
CA ASP A 10 4.46 -23.62 -24.93
C ASP A 10 5.00 -22.25 -25.40
N SER A 11 4.37 -21.69 -26.44
CA SER A 11 4.38 -20.23 -26.71
C SER A 11 3.00 -19.65 -26.37
N LEU A 12 2.84 -19.13 -25.15
CA LEU A 12 1.58 -18.58 -24.65
C LEU A 12 1.28 -17.19 -25.26
N VAL A 13 0.76 -17.17 -26.49
CA VAL A 13 0.37 -15.94 -27.17
C VAL A 13 -0.91 -15.34 -26.55
N VAL A 14 -0.75 -14.32 -25.70
CA VAL A 14 -1.88 -13.56 -25.15
C VAL A 14 -2.45 -12.63 -26.21
N ILE A 15 -3.52 -13.06 -26.89
CA ILE A 15 -4.28 -12.24 -27.83
C ILE A 15 -5.15 -11.25 -27.04
N LEU A 16 -4.68 -10.02 -26.89
CA LEU A 16 -5.52 -8.91 -26.42
C LEU A 16 -6.38 -8.40 -27.58
N GLY A 17 -7.71 -8.38 -27.39
CA GLY A 17 -8.67 -8.01 -28.42
C GLY A 17 -8.55 -6.53 -28.83
N THR A 18 -8.35 -6.27 -30.13
CA THR A 18 -8.35 -4.93 -30.69
C THR A 18 -9.75 -4.33 -30.71
N SER A 19 -10.00 -3.31 -29.89
CA SER A 19 -11.26 -2.55 -29.96
C SER A 19 -11.32 -1.70 -31.24
N PRO A 20 -12.41 -1.73 -32.02
CA PRO A 20 -12.53 -0.98 -33.26
C PRO A 20 -12.85 0.50 -32.99
N GLY A 21 -11.90 1.39 -33.28
CA GLY A 21 -12.08 2.83 -33.04
C GLY A 21 -10.94 3.70 -33.56
N GLY A 22 -10.69 3.69 -34.88
CA GLY A 22 -9.54 4.42 -35.45
C GLY A 22 -9.45 4.43 -36.98
N SER A 23 -10.46 4.97 -37.67
CA SER A 23 -10.34 5.35 -39.08
C SER A 23 -11.33 6.47 -39.44
N MET A 24 -11.17 7.08 -40.62
CA MET A 24 -11.96 8.19 -41.18
C MET A 24 -11.80 9.56 -40.48
N VAL A 25 -10.56 10.06 -40.44
CA VAL A 25 -10.36 11.51 -40.65
C VAL A 25 -10.44 11.76 -42.15
N GLU A 26 -11.59 12.21 -42.65
CA GLU A 26 -11.74 12.68 -44.03
C GLU A 26 -12.46 14.03 -44.06
N LYS A 27 -11.80 15.03 -44.65
CA LYS A 27 -12.32 16.39 -44.80
C LYS A 27 -12.90 16.57 -46.20
N THR A 28 -14.22 16.64 -46.33
CA THR A 28 -14.84 17.31 -47.50
C THR A 28 -16.19 17.93 -47.19
N ASN A 29 -16.40 19.05 -47.88
CA ASN A 29 -17.58 19.92 -47.86
C ASN A 29 -18.92 19.17 -47.99
N GLY A 30 -19.95 19.66 -47.31
CA GLY A 30 -21.26 19.01 -47.26
C GLY A 30 -22.14 19.21 -48.51
N THR A 31 -23.10 18.30 -48.66
CA THR A 31 -24.23 18.40 -49.58
C THR A 31 -25.50 17.91 -48.87
N THR A 32 -26.67 18.44 -49.22
CA THR A 32 -27.95 18.15 -48.56
C THR A 32 -28.49 16.74 -48.86
N ASN A 33 -28.80 15.93 -47.83
CA ASN A 33 -29.65 14.72 -47.92
C ASN A 33 -30.14 14.26 -46.53
N GLY A 34 -31.14 14.94 -45.95
CA GLY A 34 -31.60 14.68 -44.56
C GLY A 34 -32.58 13.51 -44.36
N ASP A 35 -33.30 13.07 -45.39
CA ASP A 35 -34.40 12.12 -45.23
C ASP A 35 -33.97 10.64 -45.28
N LEU A 36 -32.79 10.34 -45.82
CA LEU A 36 -32.37 8.94 -46.06
C LEU A 36 -31.86 8.25 -44.78
N GLU A 37 -31.16 8.96 -43.90
CA GLU A 37 -30.70 8.45 -42.60
C GLU A 37 -31.89 8.16 -41.66
N ARG A 38 -32.90 9.05 -41.66
CA ARG A 38 -34.03 8.99 -40.72
C ARG A 38 -34.82 7.68 -40.82
N SER A 39 -35.00 7.17 -42.04
CA SER A 39 -35.67 5.88 -42.30
C SER A 39 -34.86 4.69 -41.75
N GLN A 40 -33.54 4.69 -41.96
CA GLN A 40 -32.65 3.61 -41.49
C GLN A 40 -32.54 3.59 -39.95
N ILE A 41 -32.56 4.77 -39.33
CA ILE A 41 -32.61 4.93 -37.87
C ILE A 41 -33.95 4.40 -37.30
N GLU A 42 -35.09 4.72 -37.92
CA GLU A 42 -36.39 4.21 -37.45
C GLU A 42 -36.52 2.68 -37.53
N ASP A 43 -36.04 2.03 -38.60
CA ASP A 43 -36.12 0.57 -38.71
C ASP A 43 -35.17 -0.14 -37.71
N ALA A 44 -33.98 0.41 -37.46
CA ALA A 44 -33.10 -0.09 -36.40
C ALA A 44 -33.78 0.01 -35.01
N MET A 45 -34.47 1.12 -34.73
CA MET A 45 -35.14 1.37 -33.45
C MET A 45 -36.36 0.46 -33.20
N ARG A 46 -36.93 -0.20 -34.23
CA ARG A 46 -38.00 -1.20 -34.05
C ARG A 46 -37.55 -2.45 -33.29
N SER A 47 -36.24 -2.68 -33.18
CA SER A 47 -35.67 -3.80 -32.40
C SER A 47 -35.56 -3.51 -30.89
N LEU A 48 -35.72 -2.25 -30.47
CA LEU A 48 -35.55 -1.81 -29.09
C LEU A 48 -36.85 -1.92 -28.28
N SER A 49 -36.74 -2.14 -26.98
CA SER A 49 -37.87 -2.04 -26.04
C SER A 49 -38.43 -0.60 -25.99
N ASN A 50 -39.70 -0.45 -25.61
CA ASN A 50 -40.39 0.84 -25.60
C ASN A 50 -39.64 1.90 -24.76
N GLU A 51 -39.22 1.56 -23.53
CA GLU A 51 -38.36 2.41 -22.69
C GLU A 51 -37.06 2.82 -23.40
N ALA A 52 -36.33 1.88 -24.01
CA ALA A 52 -35.06 2.18 -24.68
C ALA A 52 -35.27 3.08 -25.92
N ASN A 53 -36.32 2.82 -26.69
CA ASN A 53 -36.72 3.61 -27.86
C ASN A 53 -37.10 5.05 -27.45
N MET A 54 -37.87 5.21 -26.37
CA MET A 54 -38.23 6.52 -25.78
C MET A 54 -36.99 7.28 -25.29
N ALA A 55 -36.08 6.62 -24.57
CA ALA A 55 -34.83 7.22 -24.10
C ALA A 55 -33.95 7.69 -25.28
N PHE A 56 -33.79 6.88 -26.32
CA PHE A 56 -33.00 7.22 -27.50
C PHE A 56 -33.61 8.42 -28.26
N LYS A 57 -34.94 8.47 -28.43
CA LYS A 57 -35.63 9.62 -29.03
C LYS A 57 -35.41 10.91 -28.25
N ALA A 58 -35.47 10.86 -26.92
CA ALA A 58 -35.20 12.00 -26.07
C ALA A 58 -33.73 12.46 -26.12
N GLN A 59 -32.78 11.52 -26.22
CA GLN A 59 -31.34 11.82 -26.23
C GLN A 59 -30.87 12.48 -27.54
N PHE A 60 -31.54 12.22 -28.66
CA PHE A 60 -31.20 12.76 -29.99
C PHE A 60 -32.23 13.75 -30.56
N ASN A 61 -33.25 14.15 -29.79
CA ASN A 61 -34.39 14.99 -30.22
C ASN A 61 -35.16 14.45 -31.44
N LEU A 62 -35.19 13.12 -31.63
CA LEU A 62 -35.81 12.45 -32.78
C LEU A 62 -37.30 12.13 -32.54
N GLY A 63 -38.09 13.18 -32.35
CA GLY A 63 -39.55 13.11 -32.22
C GLY A 63 -40.11 14.32 -31.46
N ASP A 64 -41.43 14.50 -31.50
CA ASP A 64 -42.11 15.53 -30.70
C ASP A 64 -41.96 15.21 -29.22
N SER A 65 -41.05 15.93 -28.54
CA SER A 65 -40.92 15.88 -27.09
C SER A 65 -42.28 16.17 -26.44
N PRO A 66 -42.73 15.39 -25.45
CA PRO A 66 -44.02 15.64 -24.81
C PRO A 66 -44.04 17.06 -24.26
N SER A 67 -45.03 17.85 -24.71
CA SER A 67 -45.16 19.27 -24.40
C SER A 67 -44.94 19.54 -22.90
N PRO A 68 -44.34 20.68 -22.51
CA PRO A 68 -44.24 21.07 -21.10
C PRO A 68 -45.59 21.01 -20.36
N ALA A 69 -46.71 21.26 -21.07
CA ALA A 69 -48.06 21.06 -20.54
C ALA A 69 -48.37 19.58 -20.21
N SER A 70 -47.93 18.63 -21.03
CA SER A 70 -48.10 17.19 -20.78
C SER A 70 -47.26 16.70 -19.59
N MET A 71 -46.03 17.20 -19.41
CA MET A 71 -45.22 16.92 -18.21
C MET A 71 -45.86 17.53 -16.95
N MET A 72 -46.42 18.74 -17.02
CA MET A 72 -47.17 19.32 -15.92
C MET A 72 -48.44 18.52 -15.60
N VAL A 73 -49.21 18.09 -16.60
CA VAL A 73 -50.41 17.24 -16.38
C VAL A 73 -50.04 15.89 -15.77
N ALA A 74 -48.96 15.24 -16.20
CA ALA A 74 -48.45 14.01 -15.58
C ALA A 74 -48.04 14.24 -14.11
N SER A 75 -47.47 15.40 -13.79
CA SER A 75 -47.13 15.79 -12.41
C SER A 75 -48.38 15.99 -11.54
N THR A 76 -49.46 16.54 -12.10
CA THR A 76 -50.73 16.76 -11.39
C THR A 76 -51.46 15.45 -11.07
N ILE A 77 -51.32 14.41 -11.91
CA ILE A 77 -52.08 13.15 -11.78
C ILE A 77 -51.51 12.22 -10.68
N ILE A 78 -50.27 12.41 -10.23
CA ILE A 78 -49.59 11.49 -9.29
C ILE A 78 -49.77 11.87 -7.80
N THR A 79 -50.31 13.04 -7.48
CA THR A 79 -50.52 13.44 -6.07
C THR A 79 -51.84 14.17 -5.79
N GLU A 80 -52.88 13.40 -5.44
CA GLU A 80 -54.05 13.91 -4.70
C GLU A 80 -53.82 13.92 -3.17
N ASP A 81 -52.83 13.15 -2.67
CA ASP A 81 -52.59 12.88 -1.24
C ASP A 81 -51.37 13.60 -0.62
N ARG A 82 -50.75 14.57 -1.32
CA ARG A 82 -49.64 15.39 -0.77
C ARG A 82 -49.85 16.87 -1.07
N SER A 83 -49.40 17.73 -0.14
CA SER A 83 -49.48 19.17 -0.35
C SER A 83 -48.50 19.61 -1.44
N THR A 84 -48.82 20.69 -2.15
CA THR A 84 -47.90 21.33 -3.12
C THR A 84 -46.58 21.74 -2.48
N GLU A 85 -46.59 22.04 -1.17
CA GLU A 85 -45.43 22.41 -0.38
C GLU A 85 -44.52 21.20 -0.06
N GLU A 86 -45.09 20.02 0.21
CA GLU A 86 -44.33 18.76 0.27
C GLU A 86 -43.77 18.36 -1.10
N LEU A 87 -44.54 18.57 -2.17
CA LEU A 87 -44.10 18.29 -3.54
C LEU A 87 -42.93 19.21 -3.93
N GLN A 88 -43.05 20.50 -3.67
CA GLN A 88 -42.03 21.52 -3.94
C GLN A 88 -40.78 21.28 -3.10
N LYS A 89 -40.93 20.85 -1.83
CA LYS A 89 -39.79 20.40 -1.02
C LYS A 89 -39.11 19.19 -1.65
N ARG A 90 -39.86 18.14 -2.04
CA ARG A 90 -39.27 16.95 -2.67
C ARG A 90 -38.58 17.26 -4.00
N PHE A 91 -39.07 18.24 -4.74
CA PHE A 91 -38.44 18.74 -5.95
C PHE A 91 -37.12 19.50 -5.64
N GLY A 92 -37.08 20.24 -4.53
CA GLY A 92 -35.85 20.82 -3.99
C GLY A 92 -34.84 19.75 -3.56
N ASP A 93 -35.26 18.78 -2.74
CA ASP A 93 -34.43 17.65 -2.29
C ASP A 93 -33.79 16.92 -3.50
N LEU A 94 -34.56 16.71 -4.59
CA LEU A 94 -34.08 16.09 -5.83
C LEU A 94 -33.14 16.98 -6.66
N LEU A 95 -33.32 18.31 -6.65
CA LEU A 95 -32.42 19.24 -7.33
C LEU A 95 -31.06 19.32 -6.60
N ASP A 96 -31.08 19.32 -5.27
CA ASP A 96 -29.86 19.28 -4.44
C ASP A 96 -29.12 17.95 -4.62
N GLU A 97 -29.84 16.81 -4.63
CA GLU A 97 -29.27 15.49 -4.94
C GLU A 97 -28.66 15.45 -6.35
N ASN A 98 -29.36 15.99 -7.36
CA ASN A 98 -28.83 16.07 -8.74
C ASN A 98 -27.59 16.97 -8.83
N PHE A 99 -27.55 18.08 -8.09
CA PHE A 99 -26.38 18.95 -8.00
C PHE A 99 -25.18 18.25 -7.36
N VAL A 100 -25.37 17.54 -6.25
CA VAL A 100 -24.32 16.76 -5.58
C VAL A 100 -23.80 15.64 -6.48
N LEU A 101 -24.69 14.90 -7.16
CA LEU A 101 -24.30 13.87 -8.13
C LEU A 101 -23.50 14.47 -9.30
N LYS A 102 -23.91 15.63 -9.82
CA LYS A 102 -23.23 16.31 -10.93
C LYS A 102 -21.83 16.80 -10.55
N GLU A 103 -21.66 17.37 -9.36
CA GLU A 103 -20.35 17.81 -8.86
C GLU A 103 -19.45 16.63 -8.49
N THR A 104 -20.01 15.53 -7.95
CA THR A 104 -19.29 14.27 -7.71
C THR A 104 -18.80 13.65 -9.02
N LEU A 105 -19.65 13.59 -10.04
CA LEU A 105 -19.28 13.08 -11.37
C LEU A 105 -18.24 13.97 -12.05
N LYS A 106 -18.28 15.29 -11.83
CA LYS A 106 -17.24 16.23 -12.28
C LYS A 106 -15.91 15.95 -11.58
N GLN A 107 -15.88 15.83 -10.25
CA GLN A 107 -14.66 15.48 -9.50
C GLN A 107 -14.07 14.13 -9.94
N ASN A 108 -14.91 13.13 -10.21
CA ASN A 108 -14.47 11.84 -10.74
C ASN A 108 -13.86 11.98 -12.14
N ASN A 109 -14.49 12.74 -13.04
CA ASN A 109 -13.95 13.03 -14.38
C ASN A 109 -12.64 13.82 -14.34
N ASP A 110 -12.50 14.78 -13.42
CA ASP A 110 -11.28 15.57 -13.28
C ASP A 110 -10.13 14.73 -12.70
N SER A 111 -10.40 13.89 -11.68
CA SER A 111 -9.43 12.92 -11.15
C SER A 111 -9.01 11.87 -12.19
N MET A 112 -9.91 11.41 -13.06
CA MET A 112 -9.54 10.54 -14.18
C MET A 112 -8.60 11.23 -15.17
N LYS A 113 -8.77 12.52 -15.46
CA LYS A 113 -7.82 13.28 -16.32
C LYS A 113 -6.43 13.35 -15.70
N GLU A 114 -6.36 13.62 -14.39
CA GLU A 114 -5.08 13.65 -13.65
C GLU A 114 -4.37 12.29 -13.73
N GLN A 115 -5.11 11.18 -13.57
CA GLN A 115 -4.55 9.84 -13.76
C GLN A 115 -4.10 9.57 -15.21
N PHE A 116 -4.88 9.99 -16.23
CA PHE A 116 -4.46 9.86 -17.63
C PHE A 116 -3.19 10.67 -17.95
N ILE A 117 -3.04 11.87 -17.39
CA ILE A 117 -1.83 12.69 -17.54
C ILE A 117 -0.62 11.99 -16.88
N LEU A 118 -0.78 11.44 -15.68
CA LEU A 118 0.27 10.71 -14.97
C LEU A 118 0.69 9.42 -15.68
N ILE A 119 -0.27 8.71 -16.29
CA ILE A 119 0.01 7.54 -17.13
C ILE A 119 0.76 7.95 -18.41
N ALA A 120 0.38 9.07 -19.03
CA ALA A 120 1.05 9.57 -20.23
C ALA A 120 2.51 9.99 -19.96
N SER A 121 2.79 10.71 -18.86
CA SER A 121 4.17 11.08 -18.50
C SER A 121 5.02 9.85 -18.16
N CYS A 122 4.47 8.89 -17.42
CA CYS A 122 5.14 7.61 -17.14
C CYS A 122 5.49 6.83 -18.43
N GLN A 123 4.60 6.83 -19.42
CA GLN A 123 4.89 6.24 -20.73
C GLN A 123 5.98 7.01 -21.50
N GLU A 124 6.00 8.35 -21.43
CA GLU A 124 7.03 9.16 -22.07
C GLU A 124 8.41 8.94 -21.43
N ASP A 125 8.53 8.96 -20.11
CA ASP A 125 9.80 8.70 -19.41
C ASP A 125 10.29 7.26 -19.60
N MET A 126 9.40 6.27 -19.70
CA MET A 126 9.75 4.90 -20.11
C MET A 126 10.33 4.85 -21.53
N LEU A 127 9.70 5.52 -22.50
CA LEU A 127 10.18 5.58 -23.89
C LEU A 127 11.52 6.35 -24.02
N LYS A 128 11.69 7.40 -23.23
CA LYS A 128 12.93 8.20 -23.12
C LYS A 128 14.07 7.39 -22.50
N THR A 129 13.78 6.61 -21.46
CA THR A 129 14.74 5.68 -20.83
C THR A 129 15.17 4.59 -21.82
N HIS A 130 14.22 3.93 -22.51
CA HIS A 130 14.55 2.97 -23.58
C HIS A 130 15.39 3.57 -24.72
N ARG A 131 15.15 4.85 -25.09
CA ARG A 131 15.96 5.56 -26.09
C ARG A 131 17.40 5.76 -25.61
N LEU A 132 17.58 6.21 -24.37
CA LEU A 132 18.89 6.37 -23.72
C LEU A 132 19.65 5.05 -23.61
N HIS A 133 18.98 3.97 -23.22
CA HIS A 133 19.61 2.65 -23.06
C HIS A 133 20.03 2.08 -24.41
N LYS A 134 19.25 2.33 -25.47
CA LYS A 134 19.64 1.99 -26.85
C LYS A 134 20.87 2.79 -27.31
N GLU A 135 20.88 4.09 -27.10
CA GLU A 135 22.01 4.97 -27.43
C GLU A 135 23.30 4.54 -26.72
N LYS A 136 23.23 4.27 -25.41
CA LYS A 136 24.35 3.73 -24.61
C LYS A 136 24.80 2.34 -25.05
N PHE A 137 23.88 1.50 -25.53
CA PHE A 137 24.22 0.19 -26.08
C PHE A 137 24.95 0.30 -27.44
N ASP A 138 24.51 1.21 -28.30
CA ASP A 138 25.15 1.46 -29.60
C ASP A 138 26.53 2.16 -29.44
N GLU A 139 26.69 3.09 -28.49
CA GLU A 139 28.00 3.61 -28.05
C GLU A 139 28.94 2.48 -27.58
N THR A 140 28.43 1.57 -26.74
CA THR A 140 29.21 0.45 -26.19
C THR A 140 29.64 -0.52 -27.30
N ARG A 141 28.73 -0.79 -28.25
CA ARG A 141 29.00 -1.61 -29.44
C ARG A 141 30.11 -0.97 -30.30
N GLU A 142 30.06 0.33 -30.54
CA GLU A 142 31.09 1.03 -31.31
C GLU A 142 32.45 1.02 -30.59
N LEU A 143 32.48 1.19 -29.26
CA LEU A 143 33.70 1.10 -28.47
C LEU A 143 34.33 -0.30 -28.52
N VAL A 144 33.52 -1.37 -28.40
CA VAL A 144 33.99 -2.75 -28.54
C VAL A 144 34.56 -3.01 -29.94
N GLU A 145 33.93 -2.48 -30.98
CA GLU A 145 34.41 -2.66 -32.35
C GLU A 145 35.71 -1.88 -32.63
N ARG A 146 35.86 -0.67 -32.08
CA ARG A 146 37.13 0.07 -32.06
C ARG A 146 38.25 -0.72 -31.35
N LEU A 147 37.96 -1.28 -30.16
CA LEU A 147 38.92 -2.10 -29.41
C LEU A 147 39.29 -3.41 -30.15
N ARG A 148 38.38 -4.00 -30.92
CA ARG A 148 38.67 -5.14 -31.80
C ARG A 148 39.59 -4.77 -32.96
N GLN A 149 39.36 -3.61 -33.59
CA GLN A 149 40.22 -3.10 -34.66
C GLN A 149 41.62 -2.76 -34.13
N GLU A 150 41.72 -2.13 -32.96
CA GLU A 150 42.99 -1.86 -32.29
C GLU A 150 43.74 -3.14 -31.90
N ASN A 151 43.07 -4.14 -31.32
CA ASN A 151 43.68 -5.44 -31.03
C ASN A 151 44.15 -6.16 -32.31
N LYS A 152 43.42 -6.05 -33.42
CA LYS A 152 43.83 -6.59 -34.71
C LYS A 152 45.07 -5.89 -35.25
N GLN A 153 45.15 -4.55 -35.12
CA GLN A 153 46.32 -3.76 -35.51
C GLN A 153 47.54 -4.12 -34.64
N LEU A 154 47.40 -4.16 -33.32
CA LEU A 154 48.46 -4.55 -32.39
C LEU A 154 49.01 -5.95 -32.68
N LYS A 155 48.13 -6.93 -33.00
CA LYS A 155 48.58 -8.26 -33.44
C LYS A 155 49.41 -8.22 -34.72
N LEU A 156 49.03 -7.40 -35.71
CA LEU A 156 49.80 -7.22 -36.95
C LEU A 156 51.15 -6.53 -36.71
N ASP A 157 51.20 -5.51 -35.85
CA ASP A 157 52.45 -4.84 -35.48
C ASP A 157 53.39 -5.77 -34.69
N ILE A 158 52.85 -6.61 -33.80
CA ILE A 158 53.62 -7.66 -33.08
C ILE A 158 54.23 -8.66 -34.09
N SER A 159 53.45 -9.17 -35.04
CA SER A 159 53.98 -10.08 -36.07
C SER A 159 55.09 -9.43 -36.90
N ARG A 160 54.91 -8.17 -37.34
CA ARG A 160 55.94 -7.44 -38.10
C ARG A 160 57.23 -7.22 -37.29
N LEU A 161 57.13 -7.03 -35.98
CA LEU A 161 58.31 -6.92 -35.11
C LEU A 161 59.02 -8.27 -34.94
N ALA A 162 58.27 -9.37 -34.75
CA ALA A 162 58.84 -10.72 -34.65
C ALA A 162 59.53 -11.18 -35.96
N GLU A 163 58.98 -10.82 -37.12
CA GLU A 163 59.63 -11.04 -38.42
C GLU A 163 60.91 -10.20 -38.58
N GLY A 164 60.97 -9.01 -37.96
CA GLY A 164 62.15 -8.14 -37.95
C GLY A 164 63.36 -8.73 -37.23
N GLU A 165 63.16 -9.45 -36.12
CA GLU A 165 64.26 -10.02 -35.33
C GLU A 165 64.91 -11.25 -35.99
N GLN A 166 64.15 -12.02 -36.79
CA GLN A 166 64.62 -13.25 -37.47
C GLN A 166 65.80 -13.01 -38.43
N ASN A 167 65.99 -11.78 -38.92
CA ASN A 167 67.05 -11.45 -39.88
C ASN A 167 68.46 -11.29 -39.27
N SER A 168 68.66 -11.63 -37.98
CA SER A 168 69.92 -11.35 -37.25
C SER A 168 70.60 -12.52 -36.55
N ILE A 169 69.92 -13.66 -36.31
CA ILE A 169 70.52 -14.85 -35.67
C ILE A 169 70.16 -16.12 -36.44
N GLY A 170 71.18 -16.82 -36.96
CA GLY A 170 71.00 -17.93 -37.89
C GLY A 170 70.64 -19.28 -37.26
N GLN A 171 69.67 -19.96 -37.88
CA GLN A 171 69.45 -21.41 -37.93
C GLN A 171 69.80 -22.27 -36.70
N LYS A 172 68.76 -22.75 -36.00
CA LYS A 172 68.78 -24.09 -35.39
C LYS A 172 67.42 -24.79 -35.54
N LYS A 173 67.43 -26.00 -36.11
CA LYS A 173 66.20 -26.77 -36.42
C LYS A 173 65.53 -27.33 -35.17
N LEU A 174 64.28 -26.93 -34.93
CA LEU A 174 63.19 -27.65 -34.24
C LEU A 174 61.92 -27.27 -35.03
N SER A 175 61.26 -28.10 -35.84
CA SER A 175 60.99 -29.54 -35.77
C SER A 175 60.10 -29.93 -34.59
N GLY A 176 58.86 -29.44 -34.59
CA GLY A 176 57.84 -29.81 -33.60
C GLY A 176 56.73 -28.78 -33.31
N PHE A 177 56.52 -27.76 -34.15
CA PHE A 177 55.49 -26.72 -33.92
C PHE A 177 54.45 -26.67 -35.05
N GLU A 178 53.80 -27.81 -35.25
CA GLU A 178 52.64 -27.98 -36.13
C GLU A 178 51.69 -28.95 -35.40
N LEU A 179 50.36 -28.74 -35.47
CA LEU A 179 49.31 -29.53 -34.78
C LEU A 179 49.12 -29.29 -33.24
N VAL A 180 48.75 -28.07 -32.84
CA VAL A 180 48.02 -27.81 -31.56
C VAL A 180 46.91 -26.77 -31.74
N THR A 181 47.16 -25.70 -32.51
CA THR A 181 46.31 -24.50 -32.61
C THR A 181 44.83 -24.76 -32.88
N SER A 182 44.47 -25.76 -33.68
CA SER A 182 43.06 -26.04 -34.03
C SER A 182 42.22 -26.57 -32.86
N VAL A 183 42.82 -27.05 -31.77
CA VAL A 183 42.10 -27.48 -30.56
C VAL A 183 41.96 -26.32 -29.57
N GLU A 184 42.93 -25.41 -29.56
CA GLU A 184 42.88 -24.17 -28.76
C GLU A 184 41.88 -23.18 -29.36
N GLU A 185 41.81 -23.03 -30.68
CA GLU A 185 40.85 -22.15 -31.36
C GLU A 185 39.40 -22.60 -31.13
N ASP A 186 39.15 -23.92 -31.24
CA ASP A 186 37.85 -24.56 -31.01
C ASP A 186 37.38 -24.50 -29.53
N THR A 187 38.31 -24.28 -28.58
CA THR A 187 37.99 -24.05 -27.16
C THR A 187 37.90 -22.56 -26.80
N ILE A 188 38.69 -21.70 -27.44
CA ILE A 188 38.56 -20.24 -27.37
C ILE A 188 37.20 -19.77 -27.90
N GLU A 189 36.69 -20.36 -28.98
CA GLU A 189 35.36 -20.01 -29.51
C GLU A 189 34.23 -20.42 -28.54
N LYS A 190 34.31 -21.62 -27.95
CA LYS A 190 33.35 -22.08 -26.93
C LYS A 190 33.38 -21.20 -25.67
N LEU A 191 34.56 -20.84 -25.18
CA LEU A 191 34.72 -19.91 -24.06
C LEU A 191 34.20 -18.50 -24.41
N SER A 192 34.42 -18.03 -25.63
CA SER A 192 33.92 -16.73 -26.10
C SER A 192 32.39 -16.69 -26.17
N ALA A 193 31.75 -17.74 -26.69
CA ALA A 193 30.29 -17.87 -26.72
C ALA A 193 29.68 -17.98 -25.30
N GLN A 194 30.36 -18.70 -24.40
CA GLN A 194 29.94 -18.81 -23.00
C GLN A 194 30.07 -17.46 -22.26
N LEU A 195 31.13 -16.69 -22.54
CA LEU A 195 31.34 -15.34 -21.99
C LEU A 195 30.32 -14.35 -22.56
N GLU A 196 29.98 -14.43 -23.85
CA GLU A 196 28.89 -13.62 -24.44
C GLU A 196 27.51 -13.94 -23.83
N LEU A 197 27.23 -15.22 -23.51
CA LEU A 197 26.01 -15.61 -22.80
C LEU A 197 25.95 -15.01 -21.38
N VAL A 198 27.05 -15.05 -20.64
CA VAL A 198 27.17 -14.44 -19.29
C VAL A 198 27.04 -12.91 -19.37
N GLU A 199 27.65 -12.27 -20.36
CA GLU A 199 27.53 -10.82 -20.59
C GLU A 199 26.08 -10.43 -20.96
N LYS A 200 25.37 -11.29 -21.71
CA LYS A 200 23.94 -11.11 -22.01
C LYS A 200 23.06 -11.26 -20.75
N GLN A 201 23.33 -12.26 -19.92
CA GLN A 201 22.63 -12.44 -18.62
C GLN A 201 22.89 -11.27 -17.67
N ARG A 202 24.14 -10.80 -17.57
CA ARG A 202 24.51 -9.60 -16.81
C ARG A 202 23.76 -8.35 -17.28
N ARG A 203 23.66 -8.13 -18.59
CA ARG A 203 22.89 -7.00 -19.15
C ARG A 203 21.40 -7.10 -18.81
N GLN A 204 20.82 -8.31 -18.85
CA GLN A 204 19.43 -8.53 -18.44
C GLN A 204 19.23 -8.18 -16.96
N LEU A 205 20.10 -8.67 -16.07
CA LEU A 205 20.05 -8.35 -14.63
C LEU A 205 20.23 -6.86 -14.32
N ILE A 206 21.02 -6.13 -15.11
CA ILE A 206 21.13 -4.66 -14.97
C ILE A 206 19.78 -4.01 -15.30
N VAL A 207 19.17 -4.34 -16.44
CA VAL A 207 17.87 -3.78 -16.86
C VAL A 207 16.75 -4.13 -15.88
N ASP A 208 16.74 -5.35 -15.34
CA ASP A 208 15.74 -5.77 -14.35
C ASP A 208 15.96 -5.08 -12.99
N ASN A 209 17.20 -4.81 -12.59
CA ASN A 209 17.51 -4.05 -11.37
C ASN A 209 17.16 -2.55 -11.52
N GLU A 210 17.46 -1.95 -12.68
CA GLU A 210 17.01 -0.59 -13.02
C GLU A 210 15.48 -0.48 -12.98
N LYS A 211 14.77 -1.46 -13.54
CA LYS A 211 13.30 -1.55 -13.48
C LYS A 211 12.78 -1.70 -12.04
N LEU A 212 13.42 -2.52 -11.20
CA LEU A 212 13.07 -2.66 -9.78
C LEU A 212 13.33 -1.35 -9.01
N SER A 213 14.40 -0.61 -9.33
CA SER A 213 14.67 0.71 -8.77
C SER A 213 13.58 1.72 -9.12
N TRP A 214 13.16 1.78 -10.38
CA TRP A 214 12.02 2.60 -10.82
C TRP A 214 10.70 2.21 -10.13
N GLN A 215 10.45 0.92 -9.95
CA GLN A 215 9.27 0.44 -9.20
C GLN A 215 9.32 0.84 -7.73
N LYS A 216 10.50 0.79 -7.10
CA LYS A 216 10.72 1.24 -5.71
C LYS A 216 10.47 2.75 -5.57
N GLU A 217 11.06 3.57 -6.43
CA GLU A 217 10.92 5.04 -6.41
C GLU A 217 9.46 5.47 -6.65
N SER A 218 8.76 4.80 -7.57
CA SER A 218 7.33 4.99 -7.81
C SER A 218 6.48 4.64 -6.58
N LEU A 219 6.78 3.53 -5.89
CA LEU A 219 6.09 3.14 -4.66
C LEU A 219 6.38 4.11 -3.49
N GLU A 220 7.61 4.59 -3.34
CA GLU A 220 7.96 5.62 -2.35
C GLU A 220 7.17 6.92 -2.59
N HIS A 221 7.03 7.36 -3.84
CA HIS A 221 6.21 8.51 -4.20
C HIS A 221 4.71 8.32 -3.88
N ILE A 222 4.16 7.12 -4.10
CA ILE A 222 2.77 6.79 -3.75
C ILE A 222 2.58 6.80 -2.22
N VAL A 223 3.50 6.18 -1.48
CA VAL A 223 3.50 6.14 -0.01
C VAL A 223 3.53 7.56 0.57
N ASP A 224 4.35 8.47 0.02
CA ASP A 224 4.40 9.86 0.48
C ASP A 224 3.15 10.68 0.16
N SER A 225 2.49 10.44 -0.99
CA SER A 225 1.18 11.05 -1.26
C SER A 225 0.13 10.55 -0.25
N MET A 226 0.06 9.24 -0.01
CA MET A 226 -0.86 8.65 0.97
C MET A 226 -0.57 9.11 2.41
N ASN A 227 0.70 9.26 2.78
CA ASN A 227 1.12 9.83 4.06
C ASN A 227 0.58 11.26 4.24
N LYS A 228 0.73 12.10 3.21
CA LYS A 228 0.27 13.49 3.20
C LYS A 228 -1.25 13.61 3.25
N GLU A 229 -1.97 12.81 2.45
CA GLU A 229 -3.44 12.76 2.45
C GLU A 229 -4.00 12.31 3.81
N ARG A 230 -3.43 11.25 4.40
CA ARG A 230 -3.75 10.78 5.76
C ARG A 230 -3.57 11.90 6.79
N ASP A 231 -2.46 12.63 6.72
CA ASP A 231 -2.15 13.66 7.70
C ASP A 231 -3.04 14.91 7.54
N ASP A 232 -3.44 15.26 6.32
CA ASP A 232 -4.46 16.29 6.07
C ASP A 232 -5.87 15.83 6.45
N ALA A 233 -6.22 14.55 6.28
CA ALA A 233 -7.44 13.96 6.81
C ALA A 233 -7.46 14.00 8.34
N LYS A 234 -6.33 13.71 9.01
CA LYS A 234 -6.17 13.81 10.46
C LYS A 234 -6.33 15.25 10.98
N LYS A 235 -5.80 16.25 10.26
CA LYS A 235 -6.03 17.68 10.56
C LYS A 235 -7.51 18.07 10.41
N LYS A 236 -8.18 17.58 9.36
CA LYS A 236 -9.63 17.80 9.13
C LYS A 236 -10.47 17.16 10.24
N LEU A 237 -10.18 15.91 10.62
CA LEU A 237 -10.83 15.21 11.73
C LEU A 237 -10.73 16.02 13.02
N HIS A 238 -9.51 16.41 13.42
CA HIS A 238 -9.28 17.14 14.66
C HIS A 238 -9.99 18.51 14.69
N LYS A 239 -10.11 19.18 13.55
CA LYS A 239 -10.91 20.41 13.43
C LYS A 239 -12.41 20.15 13.67
N VAL A 240 -12.94 19.04 13.17
CA VAL A 240 -14.36 18.65 13.37
C VAL A 240 -14.61 18.21 14.82
N GLU A 241 -13.70 17.45 15.43
CA GLU A 241 -13.74 17.10 16.86
C GLU A 241 -13.84 18.35 17.75
N LEU A 242 -12.97 19.34 17.50
CA LEU A 242 -12.97 20.61 18.23
C LEU A 242 -14.29 21.38 18.03
N GLN A 243 -14.82 21.43 16.80
CA GLN A 243 -16.10 22.06 16.50
C GLN A 243 -17.27 21.36 17.21
N LEU A 244 -17.32 20.03 17.22
CA LEU A 244 -18.32 19.25 17.95
C LEU A 244 -18.24 19.54 19.46
N SER A 245 -17.04 19.53 20.05
CA SER A 245 -16.84 19.85 21.46
C SER A 245 -17.31 21.26 21.82
N THR A 246 -17.07 22.27 20.97
CA THR A 246 -17.63 23.62 21.18
C THR A 246 -19.15 23.64 21.10
N MET A 247 -19.76 22.95 20.12
CA MET A 247 -21.22 22.89 20.00
C MET A 247 -21.88 22.13 21.15
N GLU A 248 -21.27 21.06 21.68
CA GLU A 248 -21.77 20.36 22.86
C GLU A 248 -21.77 21.25 24.10
N ASN A 249 -20.74 22.08 24.30
CA ASN A 249 -20.68 23.04 25.39
C ASN A 249 -21.76 24.14 25.24
N ASP A 250 -21.95 24.69 24.05
CA ASP A 250 -22.99 25.69 23.77
C ASP A 250 -24.40 25.11 23.98
N HIS A 251 -24.65 23.88 23.51
CA HIS A 251 -25.89 23.16 23.75
C HIS A 251 -26.11 22.88 25.25
N ALA A 252 -25.08 22.48 26.00
CA ALA A 252 -25.17 22.26 27.44
C ALA A 252 -25.52 23.54 28.20
N GLN A 253 -24.93 24.67 27.82
CA GLN A 253 -25.29 25.99 28.37
C GLN A 253 -26.73 26.37 28.04
N GLU A 254 -27.19 26.17 26.81
CA GLU A 254 -28.58 26.50 26.42
C GLU A 254 -29.62 25.59 27.11
N VAL A 255 -29.32 24.29 27.26
CA VAL A 255 -30.14 23.37 28.07
C VAL A 255 -30.20 23.85 29.53
N SER A 256 -29.08 24.32 30.10
CA SER A 256 -29.05 24.85 31.47
C SER A 256 -29.91 26.11 31.63
N LYS A 257 -29.82 27.07 30.68
CA LYS A 257 -30.69 28.26 30.63
C LYS A 257 -32.18 27.88 30.56
N LEU A 258 -32.53 26.94 29.68
CA LEU A 258 -33.89 26.43 29.55
C LEU A 258 -34.38 25.74 30.84
N HIS A 259 -33.50 25.04 31.56
CA HIS A 259 -33.83 24.41 32.84
C HIS A 259 -34.20 25.45 33.91
N CYS A 260 -33.43 26.55 34.00
CA CYS A 260 -33.77 27.68 34.88
C CYS A 260 -35.12 28.32 34.50
N ILE A 261 -35.37 28.55 33.21
CA ILE A 261 -36.64 29.12 32.72
C ILE A 261 -37.83 28.20 33.06
N ILE A 262 -37.68 26.89 32.90
CA ILE A 262 -38.71 25.90 33.26
C ILE A 262 -38.99 25.91 34.77
N SER A 263 -37.95 25.94 35.61
CA SER A 263 -38.09 26.06 37.07
C SER A 263 -38.84 27.33 37.48
N ASP A 264 -38.49 28.47 36.90
CA ASP A 264 -39.15 29.76 37.12
C ASP A 264 -40.64 29.73 36.72
N LEU A 265 -40.96 29.12 35.58
CA LEU A 265 -42.34 28.97 35.11
C LEU A 265 -43.14 28.00 35.98
N GLN A 266 -42.55 26.89 36.43
CA GLN A 266 -43.19 25.96 37.37
C GLN A 266 -43.50 26.62 38.72
N ASN A 267 -42.58 27.45 39.24
CA ASN A 267 -42.82 28.23 40.45
C ASN A 267 -43.94 29.26 40.26
N LYS A 268 -43.94 30.00 39.13
CA LYS A 268 -45.03 30.95 38.80
C LYS A 268 -46.39 30.25 38.68
N ILE A 269 -46.45 29.09 38.01
CA ILE A 269 -47.67 28.28 37.89
C ILE A 269 -48.17 27.80 39.26
N LYS A 270 -47.28 27.37 40.18
CA LYS A 270 -47.65 27.04 41.57
C LYS A 270 -48.24 28.23 42.32
N THR A 271 -47.73 29.44 42.11
CA THR A 271 -48.24 30.66 42.78
C THR A 271 -49.50 31.27 42.15
N GLN A 272 -49.84 30.91 40.91
CA GLN A 272 -50.86 31.61 40.10
C GLN A 272 -52.07 30.72 39.75
N SER A 273 -52.36 29.72 40.58
CA SER A 273 -53.47 28.78 40.36
C SER A 273 -54.84 29.32 40.84
N MET A 274 -55.27 30.47 40.29
CA MET A 274 -56.68 30.86 40.19
C MET A 274 -56.92 31.75 38.97
N ASN A 275 -57.98 31.44 38.21
CA ASN A 275 -58.53 32.21 37.09
C ASN A 275 -57.59 32.44 35.88
N ALA A 276 -57.71 31.60 34.84
CA ALA A 276 -57.01 31.77 33.56
C ALA A 276 -57.94 32.31 32.45
N SER A 277 -57.41 33.16 31.58
CA SER A 277 -58.15 33.76 30.46
C SER A 277 -58.21 32.82 29.24
N PRO A 278 -59.27 32.87 28.39
CA PRO A 278 -59.27 32.13 27.12
C PRO A 278 -58.10 32.49 26.20
N GLU A 279 -57.52 33.70 26.32
CA GLU A 279 -56.36 34.10 25.53
C GLU A 279 -55.07 33.34 25.93
N ASP A 280 -54.98 32.84 27.16
CA ASP A 280 -53.86 32.00 27.62
C ASP A 280 -53.99 30.55 27.14
N ILE A 281 -55.21 30.11 26.80
CA ILE A 281 -55.45 28.79 26.19
C ILE A 281 -54.88 28.78 24.77
N SER A 282 -55.18 29.79 23.96
CA SER A 282 -54.64 29.90 22.59
C SER A 282 -53.10 29.94 22.56
N LYS A 283 -52.46 30.61 23.53
CA LYS A 283 -50.99 30.62 23.69
C LYS A 283 -50.43 29.24 24.06
N ARG A 284 -51.17 28.44 24.85
CA ARG A 284 -50.81 27.05 25.18
C ARG A 284 -50.96 26.13 23.97
N ASP A 285 -52.05 26.24 23.22
CA ASP A 285 -52.30 25.42 22.03
C ASP A 285 -51.21 25.63 20.95
N ALA A 286 -50.82 26.89 20.70
CA ALA A 286 -49.71 27.21 19.80
C ALA A 286 -48.35 26.65 20.28
N TYR A 287 -48.13 26.57 21.60
CA TYR A 287 -46.93 25.97 22.17
C TYR A 287 -46.96 24.43 22.08
N ILE A 288 -48.12 23.81 22.30
CA ILE A 288 -48.34 22.36 22.11
C ILE A 288 -48.04 21.99 20.66
N GLN A 289 -48.57 22.71 19.68
CA GLN A 289 -48.30 22.48 18.25
C GLN A 289 -46.80 22.56 17.91
N LYS A 290 -46.07 23.48 18.55
CA LYS A 290 -44.61 23.60 18.41
C LYS A 290 -43.84 22.44 19.04
N LEU A 291 -44.37 21.84 20.11
CA LEU A 291 -43.81 20.61 20.70
C LEU A 291 -44.14 19.37 19.86
N GLU A 292 -45.36 19.25 19.34
CA GLU A 292 -45.76 18.17 18.41
C GLU A 292 -44.87 18.12 17.17
N GLY A 293 -44.60 19.27 16.55
CA GLY A 293 -43.67 19.38 15.41
C GLY A 293 -42.25 18.93 15.76
N LYS A 294 -41.73 19.29 16.95
CA LYS A 294 -40.43 18.79 17.43
C LYS A 294 -40.44 17.28 17.71
N MET A 295 -41.54 16.75 18.26
CA MET A 295 -41.70 15.33 18.55
C MET A 295 -41.66 14.50 17.26
N SER A 296 -42.35 14.95 16.22
CA SER A 296 -42.37 14.32 14.89
C SER A 296 -40.98 14.31 14.23
N LEU A 297 -40.22 15.41 14.33
CA LEU A 297 -38.82 15.47 13.87
C LEU A 297 -37.93 14.45 14.61
N LEU A 298 -37.98 14.41 15.95
CA LEU A 298 -37.21 13.46 16.75
C LEU A 298 -37.61 12.00 16.45
N GLN A 299 -38.89 11.74 16.17
CA GLN A 299 -39.38 10.41 15.79
C GLN A 299 -38.86 9.97 14.40
N ASN A 300 -38.60 10.90 13.48
CA ASN A 300 -37.95 10.59 12.20
C ASN A 300 -36.45 10.37 12.34
N GLU A 301 -35.73 11.15 13.15
CA GLU A 301 -34.31 10.89 13.42
C GLU A 301 -34.10 9.56 14.16
N LEU A 302 -35.01 9.19 15.08
CA LEU A 302 -35.02 7.86 15.71
C LEU A 302 -35.13 6.73 14.68
N LYS A 303 -36.01 6.85 13.68
CA LYS A 303 -36.16 5.86 12.59
C LYS A 303 -34.89 5.76 11.74
N LYS A 304 -34.27 6.89 11.38
CA LYS A 304 -32.98 6.89 10.66
C LYS A 304 -31.88 6.17 11.47
N ALA A 305 -31.81 6.43 12.77
CA ALA A 305 -30.86 5.75 13.66
C ALA A 305 -31.12 4.25 13.74
N GLN A 306 -32.38 3.81 13.79
CA GLN A 306 -32.76 2.40 13.78
C GLN A 306 -32.35 1.68 12.48
N ILE A 307 -32.53 2.31 11.31
CA ILE A 307 -32.05 1.77 10.02
C ILE A 307 -30.52 1.63 10.06
N LYS A 308 -29.81 2.69 10.47
CA LYS A 308 -28.34 2.68 10.53
C LYS A 308 -27.77 1.66 11.53
N ILE A 309 -28.53 1.26 12.55
CA ILE A 309 -28.15 0.16 13.45
C ILE A 309 -28.25 -1.19 12.71
N LEU A 310 -29.32 -1.43 11.96
CA LEU A 310 -29.48 -2.67 11.17
C LEU A 310 -28.37 -2.82 10.10
N ASP A 311 -28.00 -1.73 9.44
CA ASP A 311 -26.88 -1.72 8.48
C ASP A 311 -25.56 -2.16 9.15
N LEU A 312 -25.27 -1.63 10.34
CA LEU A 312 -24.08 -1.99 11.14
C LEU A 312 -24.14 -3.42 11.68
N GLU A 313 -25.32 -3.95 11.98
CA GLU A 313 -25.50 -5.36 12.38
C GLU A 313 -25.27 -6.33 11.21
N ASN A 314 -25.64 -5.95 9.98
CA ASN A 314 -25.31 -6.72 8.79
C ASN A 314 -23.78 -6.73 8.51
N ILE A 315 -23.12 -5.56 8.52
CA ILE A 315 -21.65 -5.46 8.34
C ILE A 315 -20.90 -6.28 9.41
N LYS A 316 -21.40 -6.30 10.66
CA LYS A 316 -20.88 -7.13 11.75
C LYS A 316 -21.02 -8.63 11.49
N LEU A 317 -22.11 -9.07 10.84
CA LEU A 317 -22.34 -10.47 10.46
C LEU A 317 -21.35 -10.90 9.36
N GLU A 318 -21.21 -10.10 8.31
CA GLU A 318 -20.24 -10.31 7.22
C GLU A 318 -18.80 -10.38 7.73
N PHE A 319 -18.39 -9.43 8.59
CA PHE A 319 -17.07 -9.45 9.24
C PHE A 319 -16.86 -10.73 10.07
N SER A 320 -17.92 -11.27 10.70
CA SER A 320 -17.83 -12.52 11.45
C SER A 320 -17.61 -13.73 10.55
N GLN A 321 -18.23 -13.77 9.36
CA GLN A 321 -18.01 -14.82 8.36
C GLN A 321 -16.60 -14.75 7.75
N HIS A 322 -16.13 -13.54 7.44
CA HIS A 322 -14.75 -13.33 6.98
C HIS A 322 -13.74 -13.76 8.06
N LYS A 323 -14.03 -13.51 9.35
CA LYS A 323 -13.17 -13.96 10.45
C LYS A 323 -13.09 -15.49 10.56
N SER A 324 -14.19 -16.22 10.41
CA SER A 324 -14.13 -17.70 10.42
C SER A 324 -13.33 -18.25 9.24
N SER A 325 -13.56 -17.74 8.03
CA SER A 325 -12.80 -18.12 6.83
C SER A 325 -11.28 -17.95 7.02
N VAL A 326 -10.83 -16.76 7.45
CA VAL A 326 -9.41 -16.51 7.73
C VAL A 326 -8.87 -17.43 8.85
N SER A 327 -9.68 -17.77 9.85
CA SER A 327 -9.28 -18.69 10.91
C SER A 327 -9.07 -20.13 10.43
N GLU A 328 -9.80 -20.56 9.39
CA GLU A 328 -9.62 -21.86 8.75
C GLU A 328 -8.36 -21.88 7.89
N THR A 329 -8.09 -20.81 7.13
CA THR A 329 -6.84 -20.66 6.36
C THR A 329 -5.60 -20.64 7.26
N VAL A 330 -5.65 -19.93 8.40
CA VAL A 330 -4.55 -19.91 9.38
C VAL A 330 -4.32 -21.29 10.00
N LYS A 331 -5.38 -22.08 10.22
CA LYS A 331 -5.24 -23.47 10.67
C LYS A 331 -4.55 -24.32 9.60
N MET A 332 -4.98 -24.23 8.33
CA MET A 332 -4.39 -24.97 7.21
C MET A 332 -2.87 -24.75 7.10
N TYR A 333 -2.41 -23.49 7.16
CA TYR A 333 -0.97 -23.18 7.12
C TYR A 333 -0.22 -23.72 8.35
N LYS A 334 -0.84 -23.70 9.54
CA LYS A 334 -0.23 -24.27 10.75
C LYS A 334 -0.04 -25.78 10.62
N ASP A 335 -1.02 -26.48 10.06
CA ASP A 335 -0.97 -27.93 9.86
C ASP A 335 0.10 -28.29 8.80
N GLN A 336 0.24 -27.50 7.72
CA GLN A 336 1.33 -27.63 6.72
C GLN A 336 2.74 -27.40 7.31
N ILE A 337 2.91 -26.37 8.16
CA ILE A 337 4.18 -26.09 8.83
C ILE A 337 4.58 -27.24 9.75
N GLN A 338 3.61 -27.88 10.42
CA GLN A 338 3.87 -29.03 11.26
C GLN A 338 4.30 -30.26 10.43
N GLU A 339 3.66 -30.51 9.28
CA GLU A 339 4.09 -31.60 8.38
C GLU A 339 5.53 -31.40 7.87
N LEU A 340 5.89 -30.19 7.45
CA LEU A 340 7.26 -29.85 7.02
C LEU A 340 8.28 -30.07 8.14
N LYS A 341 7.93 -29.70 9.38
CA LYS A 341 8.78 -29.88 10.57
C LYS A 341 9.04 -31.37 10.86
N ASP A 342 8.01 -32.21 10.74
CA ASP A 342 8.16 -33.65 10.96
C ASP A 342 8.96 -34.31 9.83
N ARG A 343 8.76 -33.93 8.57
CA ARG A 343 9.60 -34.36 7.43
C ARG A 343 11.08 -34.00 7.62
N ILE A 344 11.40 -32.79 8.10
CA ILE A 344 12.78 -32.37 8.38
C ILE A 344 13.42 -33.24 9.46
N LYS A 345 12.67 -33.57 10.51
CA LYS A 345 13.12 -34.43 11.62
C LYS A 345 13.46 -35.84 11.12
N ASP A 346 12.63 -36.43 10.25
CA ASP A 346 12.88 -37.76 9.69
C ASP A 346 14.14 -37.79 8.82
N VAL A 347 14.35 -36.77 7.97
CA VAL A 347 15.60 -36.60 7.20
C VAL A 347 16.82 -36.47 8.14
N GLN A 348 16.69 -35.71 9.22
CA GLN A 348 17.78 -35.54 10.19
C GLN A 348 18.16 -36.85 10.92
N THR A 349 17.22 -37.79 11.11
CA THR A 349 17.55 -39.12 11.68
C THR A 349 18.20 -40.09 10.69
N THR A 350 18.01 -39.90 9.38
CA THR A 350 18.46 -40.85 8.35
C THR A 350 19.84 -40.51 7.78
N VAL A 351 20.20 -39.22 7.68
CA VAL A 351 21.47 -38.77 7.10
C VAL A 351 22.70 -39.04 7.97
N PHE A 352 22.55 -39.18 9.30
CA PHE A 352 23.67 -39.24 10.25
C PHE A 352 23.97 -40.64 10.84
N GLN A 353 23.65 -41.74 10.13
CA GLN A 353 24.09 -43.07 10.56
C GLN A 353 25.59 -43.31 10.29
N PRO A 354 26.41 -43.75 11.28
CA PRO A 354 27.83 -44.01 11.06
C PRO A 354 28.09 -45.18 10.11
N VAL A 355 28.76 -44.91 8.98
CA VAL A 355 29.13 -45.92 7.98
C VAL A 355 30.19 -46.86 8.56
N ARG A 356 29.81 -48.10 8.87
CA ARG A 356 30.74 -49.14 9.35
C ARG A 356 31.51 -49.78 8.20
N VAL A 357 32.68 -49.21 7.88
CA VAL A 357 33.60 -49.80 6.90
C VAL A 357 34.37 -50.97 7.55
N SER A 358 34.08 -52.20 7.10
CA SER A 358 34.84 -53.39 7.50
C SER A 358 36.05 -53.56 6.58
N VAL A 359 37.26 -53.59 7.13
CA VAL A 359 38.52 -53.73 6.39
C VAL A 359 39.24 -54.98 6.87
N SER A 360 39.63 -55.86 5.94
CA SER A 360 40.45 -57.04 6.25
C SER A 360 41.93 -56.66 6.42
N GLU A 361 42.58 -57.26 7.41
CA GLU A 361 43.99 -57.01 7.73
C GLU A 361 44.94 -57.71 6.73
N GLY A 362 45.99 -57.02 6.24
CA GLY A 362 46.86 -57.63 5.22
C GLY A 362 47.95 -56.76 4.57
N SER A 363 48.43 -55.67 5.18
CA SER A 363 49.58 -54.89 4.70
C SER A 363 50.22 -54.06 5.83
N SER A 364 51.52 -53.75 5.76
CA SER A 364 52.16 -52.81 6.69
C SER A 364 51.59 -51.39 6.60
N ASP A 365 51.13 -50.97 5.41
CA ASP A 365 50.50 -49.66 5.21
C ASP A 365 49.14 -49.56 5.91
N SER A 366 48.53 -50.69 6.24
CA SER A 366 47.30 -50.77 7.02
C SER A 366 47.45 -50.09 8.39
N ALA A 367 48.63 -50.11 9.00
CA ALA A 367 48.87 -49.44 10.29
C ALA A 367 48.83 -47.91 10.17
N ALA A 368 49.40 -47.34 9.10
CA ALA A 368 49.33 -45.91 8.82
C ALA A 368 47.89 -45.50 8.47
N PHE A 369 47.20 -46.29 7.65
CA PHE A 369 45.79 -46.08 7.31
C PHE A 369 44.89 -46.14 8.55
N LEU A 370 45.04 -47.14 9.42
CA LEU A 370 44.29 -47.27 10.68
C LEU A 370 44.53 -46.10 11.63
N ASN A 371 45.74 -45.53 11.67
CA ASN A 371 46.02 -44.35 12.48
C ASN A 371 45.36 -43.09 11.90
N ASN A 372 45.37 -42.92 10.57
CA ASN A 372 44.63 -41.84 9.91
C ASN A 372 43.12 -41.98 10.10
N VAL A 373 42.54 -43.18 9.95
CA VAL A 373 41.12 -43.45 10.21
C VAL A 373 40.75 -43.14 11.67
N LYS A 374 41.56 -43.54 12.64
CA LYS A 374 41.37 -43.18 14.06
C LYS A 374 41.47 -41.67 14.32
N LEU A 375 42.31 -40.96 13.55
CA LEU A 375 42.42 -39.50 13.65
C LEU A 375 41.18 -38.80 13.08
N TYR A 376 40.66 -39.25 11.93
CA TYR A 376 39.41 -38.77 11.36
C TYR A 376 38.21 -39.07 12.28
N ASP A 377 38.07 -40.29 12.79
CA ASP A 377 37.00 -40.69 13.72
C ASP A 377 37.00 -39.81 14.99
N ARG A 378 38.19 -39.60 15.59
CA ARG A 378 38.36 -38.71 16.76
C ARG A 378 38.06 -37.24 16.45
N THR A 379 38.34 -36.79 15.22
CA THR A 379 38.02 -35.43 14.75
C THR A 379 36.53 -35.24 14.52
N LEU A 380 35.88 -36.19 13.84
CA LEU A 380 34.44 -36.22 13.61
C LEU A 380 33.68 -36.28 14.94
N LYS A 381 34.16 -37.07 15.90
CA LYS A 381 33.60 -37.09 17.25
C LYS A 381 33.70 -35.74 17.95
N HIS A 382 34.87 -35.09 17.94
CA HIS A 382 35.00 -33.75 18.53
C HIS A 382 34.08 -32.71 17.86
N LEU A 383 33.88 -32.80 16.54
CA LEU A 383 32.96 -31.93 15.81
C LEU A 383 31.49 -32.21 16.17
N ALA A 384 31.11 -33.49 16.32
CA ALA A 384 29.77 -33.89 16.75
C ALA A 384 29.48 -33.47 18.20
N ASP A 385 30.42 -33.69 19.13
CA ASP A 385 30.29 -33.28 20.54
C ASP A 385 30.17 -31.75 20.65
N TYR A 386 30.90 -30.99 19.82
CA TYR A 386 30.78 -29.52 19.73
C TYR A 386 29.42 -29.05 19.18
N LEU A 387 28.96 -29.63 18.07
CA LEU A 387 27.65 -29.33 17.47
C LEU A 387 26.50 -29.69 18.41
N ASN A 388 26.59 -30.80 19.14
CA ASN A 388 25.63 -31.18 20.18
C ASN A 388 25.61 -30.17 21.33
N SER A 389 26.77 -29.72 21.81
CA SER A 389 26.85 -28.69 22.85
C SER A 389 26.23 -27.36 22.41
N LEU A 390 26.41 -26.96 21.15
CA LEU A 390 25.81 -25.76 20.58
C LEU A 390 24.29 -25.90 20.43
N SER A 391 23.82 -27.03 19.90
CA SER A 391 22.40 -27.34 19.70
C SER A 391 21.62 -27.37 21.01
N ASN A 392 22.16 -28.02 22.04
CA ASN A 392 21.53 -28.13 23.36
C ASN A 392 21.46 -26.75 24.04
N GLY A 393 22.55 -25.98 24.03
CA GLY A 393 22.57 -24.64 24.63
C GLY A 393 21.59 -23.65 23.98
N LEU A 394 21.36 -23.77 22.66
CA LEU A 394 20.33 -23.00 21.97
C LEU A 394 18.90 -23.49 22.32
N SER A 395 18.72 -24.81 22.45
CA SER A 395 17.44 -25.44 22.79
C SER A 395 16.98 -25.11 24.22
N ASP A 396 17.87 -25.19 25.20
CA ASP A 396 17.58 -24.84 26.61
C ASP A 396 17.24 -23.36 26.74
N SER A 397 17.97 -22.48 26.03
CA SER A 397 17.68 -21.05 25.97
C SER A 397 16.32 -20.75 25.33
N LEU A 398 15.93 -21.50 24.29
CA LEU A 398 14.62 -21.35 23.66
C LEU A 398 13.49 -21.85 24.58
N ALA A 399 13.69 -22.97 25.27
CA ALA A 399 12.75 -23.49 26.26
C ALA A 399 12.51 -22.50 27.41
N HIS A 400 13.56 -21.83 27.90
CA HIS A 400 13.44 -20.79 28.93
C HIS A 400 12.66 -19.55 28.43
N ILE A 401 12.88 -19.13 27.18
CA ILE A 401 12.12 -18.02 26.57
C ILE A 401 10.64 -18.39 26.42
N LEU A 402 10.35 -19.60 25.95
CA LEU A 402 8.98 -20.11 25.84
C LEU A 402 8.29 -20.20 27.21
N GLY A 403 8.99 -20.62 28.27
CA GLY A 403 8.47 -20.62 29.63
C GLY A 403 8.08 -19.23 30.13
N VAL A 404 8.91 -18.21 29.87
CA VAL A 404 8.57 -16.80 30.19
C VAL A 404 7.36 -16.33 29.38
N VAL A 405 7.29 -16.62 28.08
CA VAL A 405 6.14 -16.27 27.23
C VAL A 405 4.85 -16.95 27.72
N SER A 406 4.88 -18.22 28.10
CA SER A 406 3.74 -18.90 28.72
C SER A 406 3.32 -18.25 30.04
N SER A 407 4.28 -17.87 30.90
CA SER A 407 3.96 -17.18 32.17
C SER A 407 3.27 -15.82 31.97
N ILE A 408 3.56 -15.12 30.87
CA ILE A 408 2.87 -13.88 30.47
C ILE A 408 1.49 -14.20 29.88
N GLN A 409 1.35 -15.29 29.13
CA GLN A 409 0.09 -15.72 28.52
C GLN A 409 -0.95 -16.24 29.54
N ASP A 410 -0.50 -16.84 30.65
CA ASP A 410 -1.37 -17.28 31.75
C ASP A 410 -1.86 -16.13 32.65
N VAL A 411 -1.36 -14.90 32.46
CA VAL A 411 -1.93 -13.69 33.09
C VAL A 411 -3.29 -13.37 32.45
N LYS A 412 -4.34 -14.00 32.98
CA LYS A 412 -5.73 -13.65 32.65
C LYS A 412 -5.97 -12.15 32.89
N MET A 413 -6.73 -11.54 31.98
CA MET A 413 -7.09 -10.11 31.98
C MET A 413 -8.04 -9.68 33.13
N ASP A 414 -8.10 -10.44 34.24
CA ASP A 414 -8.85 -10.11 35.46
C ASP A 414 -8.05 -9.15 36.35
N ARG A 415 -7.96 -7.88 35.92
CA ARG A 415 -7.44 -6.73 36.72
C ARG A 415 -6.02 -6.87 37.28
N GLY A 416 -5.22 -7.85 36.86
CA GLY A 416 -3.78 -7.87 37.09
C GLY A 416 -3.17 -6.54 36.62
N SER A 417 -2.28 -5.94 37.42
CA SER A 417 -1.85 -4.59 37.12
C SER A 417 -1.05 -4.55 35.82
N LEU A 418 -1.25 -3.49 35.04
CA LEU A 418 -0.49 -3.21 33.82
C LEU A 418 1.02 -3.29 34.06
N ASP A 419 1.46 -3.01 35.28
CA ASP A 419 2.86 -3.01 35.69
C ASP A 419 3.44 -4.43 35.90
N GLN A 420 2.62 -5.44 36.22
CA GLN A 420 3.07 -6.84 36.17
C GLN A 420 3.38 -7.26 34.73
N VAL A 421 2.52 -6.91 33.77
CA VAL A 421 2.74 -7.19 32.34
C VAL A 421 3.95 -6.42 31.81
N LYS A 422 4.12 -5.14 32.19
CA LYS A 422 5.35 -4.37 31.87
C LYS A 422 6.61 -5.01 32.45
N THR A 423 6.56 -5.52 33.68
CA THR A 423 7.71 -6.15 34.35
C THR A 423 8.10 -7.44 33.64
N GLY A 424 7.15 -8.35 33.38
CA GLY A 424 7.41 -9.57 32.62
C GLY A 424 7.90 -9.29 31.18
N LEU A 425 7.41 -8.23 30.54
CA LEU A 425 7.90 -7.80 29.22
C LEU A 425 9.31 -7.19 29.28
N ALA A 426 9.65 -6.49 30.36
CA ALA A 426 11.01 -5.97 30.60
C ALA A 426 12.00 -7.10 30.90
N GLU A 427 11.59 -8.07 31.71
CA GLU A 427 12.36 -9.30 31.98
C GLU A 427 12.59 -10.08 30.68
N LEU A 428 11.54 -10.34 29.89
CA LEU A 428 11.65 -10.97 28.57
C LEU A 428 12.59 -10.19 27.63
N LYS A 429 12.49 -8.85 27.59
CA LYS A 429 13.39 -7.99 26.80
C LYS A 429 14.85 -8.11 27.26
N THR A 430 15.11 -8.11 28.57
CA THR A 430 16.47 -8.29 29.11
C THR A 430 17.00 -9.70 28.90
N LEU A 431 16.15 -10.73 28.96
CA LEU A 431 16.52 -12.12 28.68
C LEU A 431 16.89 -12.30 27.20
N ILE A 432 16.09 -11.77 26.27
CA ILE A 432 16.37 -11.78 24.82
C ILE A 432 17.63 -10.98 24.50
N ALA A 433 17.83 -9.80 25.11
CA ALA A 433 19.06 -9.03 24.93
C ALA A 433 20.29 -9.81 25.44
N THR A 434 20.19 -10.45 26.60
CA THR A 434 21.26 -11.28 27.18
C THR A 434 21.53 -12.51 26.31
N GLN A 435 20.49 -13.18 25.78
CA GLN A 435 20.64 -14.27 24.82
C GLN A 435 21.37 -13.78 23.56
N HIS A 436 20.94 -12.66 22.96
CA HIS A 436 21.55 -12.09 21.77
C HIS A 436 23.03 -11.74 22.02
N THR A 437 23.36 -11.11 23.15
CA THR A 437 24.75 -10.85 23.56
C THR A 437 25.54 -12.14 23.76
N ASN A 438 24.94 -13.19 24.36
CA ASN A 438 25.61 -14.48 24.56
C ASN A 438 25.84 -15.23 23.23
N VAL A 439 24.87 -15.23 22.31
CA VAL A 439 25.02 -15.81 20.97
C VAL A 439 26.07 -15.05 20.16
N VAL A 440 26.02 -13.70 20.14
CA VAL A 440 27.03 -12.88 19.48
C VAL A 440 28.41 -13.06 20.12
N SER A 441 28.53 -13.19 21.44
CA SER A 441 29.79 -13.50 22.12
C SER A 441 30.31 -14.91 21.79
N ASN A 442 29.43 -15.88 21.64
CA ASN A 442 29.77 -17.26 21.30
C ASN A 442 29.99 -17.50 19.79
N VAL A 443 29.67 -16.55 18.91
CA VAL A 443 29.87 -16.63 17.45
C VAL A 443 30.94 -15.65 16.94
N TYR A 444 30.99 -14.43 17.49
CA TYR A 444 31.92 -13.37 17.09
C TYR A 444 32.97 -13.03 18.17
N GLY A 445 32.79 -13.49 19.40
CA GLY A 445 33.68 -13.15 20.51
C GLY A 445 35.02 -13.89 20.54
N SER A 446 35.91 -13.42 21.40
CA SER A 446 37.27 -13.96 21.55
C SER A 446 37.33 -15.43 22.01
N CYS A 447 36.23 -15.99 22.52
CA CYS A 447 36.16 -17.40 22.91
C CYS A 447 36.01 -18.33 21.69
N TYR A 448 35.13 -17.99 20.74
CA TYR A 448 34.93 -18.77 19.50
C TYR A 448 36.22 -18.80 18.66
N THR A 449 36.82 -17.62 18.44
CA THR A 449 38.11 -17.52 17.76
C THR A 449 39.25 -18.12 18.58
N GLY A 450 39.19 -18.12 19.91
CA GLY A 450 40.17 -18.79 20.79
C GLY A 450 40.09 -20.32 20.70
N GLN A 451 38.89 -20.90 20.76
CA GLN A 451 38.68 -22.34 20.61
C GLN A 451 39.05 -22.81 19.20
N ILE A 452 38.58 -22.13 18.15
CA ILE A 452 38.95 -22.47 16.76
C ILE A 452 40.45 -22.32 16.52
N LYS A 453 41.12 -21.28 17.08
CA LYS A 453 42.59 -21.20 17.04
C LYS A 453 43.27 -22.34 17.83
N GLY A 454 42.67 -22.82 18.92
CA GLY A 454 43.13 -24.00 19.64
C GLY A 454 43.07 -25.27 18.80
N THR A 455 41.93 -25.54 18.14
CA THR A 455 41.80 -26.68 17.22
C THR A 455 42.72 -26.54 16.01
N LEU A 456 42.77 -25.37 15.38
CA LEU A 456 43.66 -25.10 14.24
C LEU A 456 45.14 -25.21 14.60
N SER A 457 45.56 -24.74 15.77
CA SER A 457 46.94 -24.92 16.25
C SER A 457 47.26 -26.39 16.56
N THR A 458 46.27 -27.16 17.02
CA THR A 458 46.39 -28.61 17.17
C THR A 458 46.56 -29.31 15.81
N PHE A 459 45.77 -28.92 14.80
CA PHE A 459 45.96 -29.39 13.42
C PHE A 459 47.31 -28.97 12.83
N GLU A 460 47.75 -27.72 13.05
CA GLU A 460 49.05 -27.21 12.59
C GLU A 460 50.22 -28.01 13.19
N GLY A 461 50.14 -28.36 14.49
CA GLY A 461 51.08 -29.27 15.14
C GLY A 461 51.10 -30.66 14.47
N ILE A 462 49.93 -31.28 14.27
CA ILE A 462 49.81 -32.59 13.60
C ILE A 462 50.39 -32.55 12.17
N PHE A 463 50.10 -31.50 11.39
CA PHE A 463 50.66 -31.32 10.05
C PHE A 463 52.17 -31.11 10.08
N LYS A 464 52.70 -30.38 11.08
CA LYS A 464 54.13 -30.15 11.24
C LYS A 464 54.89 -31.44 11.59
N ASP A 465 54.35 -32.25 12.51
CA ASP A 465 54.93 -33.54 12.88
C ASP A 465 54.92 -34.52 11.70
N HIS A 466 53.81 -34.56 10.93
CA HIS A 466 53.72 -35.34 9.69
C HIS A 466 54.74 -34.89 8.64
N ASN A 467 54.95 -33.57 8.49
CA ASN A 467 55.92 -32.99 7.57
C ASN A 467 57.38 -33.25 8.03
N GLU A 468 57.66 -33.29 9.33
CA GLU A 468 58.96 -33.76 9.85
C GLU A 468 59.20 -35.25 9.59
N LEU A 469 58.18 -36.10 9.71
CA LEU A 469 58.29 -37.52 9.36
C LEU A 469 58.58 -37.70 7.85
N LEU A 470 57.92 -36.93 6.99
CA LEU A 470 58.21 -36.90 5.54
C LEU A 470 59.62 -36.38 5.23
N LYS A 471 60.12 -35.36 5.94
CA LYS A 471 61.52 -34.92 5.77
C LYS A 471 62.53 -35.98 6.20
N LYS A 472 62.26 -36.71 7.29
CA LYS A 472 63.13 -37.78 7.81
C LYS A 472 63.14 -39.02 6.91
N SER A 473 62.11 -39.27 6.11
CA SER A 473 62.15 -40.34 5.09
C SER A 473 62.89 -39.91 3.81
N VAL A 474 62.79 -38.63 3.41
CA VAL A 474 63.51 -38.08 2.25
C VAL A 474 65.03 -38.01 2.47
N THR A 475 65.49 -37.64 3.68
CA THR A 475 66.92 -37.47 3.97
C THR A 475 67.77 -38.76 3.99
N ASN A 476 67.18 -39.94 3.77
CA ASN A 476 67.90 -41.22 3.77
C ASN A 476 68.30 -41.73 2.36
N ASN A 477 67.96 -41.02 1.27
CA ASN A 477 68.22 -41.47 -0.11
C ASN A 477 69.11 -40.49 -0.88
N ASP A 478 70.38 -40.38 -0.48
CA ASP A 478 71.32 -39.40 -1.04
C ASP A 478 72.05 -39.94 -2.29
N THR A 479 71.34 -40.05 -3.41
CA THR A 479 71.97 -40.19 -4.75
C THR A 479 71.01 -39.77 -5.89
N VAL A 480 71.58 -39.47 -7.06
CA VAL A 480 70.93 -39.13 -8.34
C VAL A 480 70.23 -37.75 -8.40
N GLN A 481 70.96 -36.72 -8.84
CA GLN A 481 70.43 -35.35 -8.96
C GLN A 481 69.55 -35.09 -10.20
N ALA A 482 69.51 -35.98 -11.20
CA ALA A 482 68.73 -35.76 -12.42
C ALA A 482 67.19 -35.89 -12.24
N PRO A 483 66.64 -36.93 -11.57
CA PRO A 483 65.21 -37.01 -11.27
C PRO A 483 64.72 -35.86 -10.39
N CYS A 484 65.57 -35.34 -9.50
CA CYS A 484 65.22 -34.26 -8.56
C CYS A 484 64.69 -33.00 -9.27
N VAL A 485 65.28 -32.61 -10.41
CA VAL A 485 64.83 -31.43 -11.18
C VAL A 485 63.48 -31.67 -11.87
N GLN A 486 63.23 -32.89 -12.38
CA GLN A 486 61.94 -33.26 -12.96
C GLN A 486 60.85 -33.37 -11.88
N GLN A 487 61.17 -33.95 -10.72
CA GLN A 487 60.27 -34.00 -9.56
C GLN A 487 59.95 -32.60 -9.02
N LEU A 488 60.94 -31.70 -8.95
CA LEU A 488 60.73 -30.32 -8.54
C LEU A 488 59.84 -29.55 -9.53
N THR A 489 60.07 -29.72 -10.83
CA THR A 489 59.21 -29.15 -11.89
C THR A 489 57.78 -29.69 -11.80
N ALA A 490 57.61 -31.00 -11.63
CA ALA A 490 56.30 -31.63 -11.46
C ALA A 490 55.58 -31.13 -10.18
N ALA A 491 56.30 -30.99 -9.07
CA ALA A 491 55.76 -30.45 -7.82
C ALA A 491 55.40 -28.95 -7.95
N LEU A 492 56.15 -28.16 -8.72
CA LEU A 492 55.81 -26.77 -9.02
C LEU A 492 54.56 -26.65 -9.91
N VAL A 493 54.41 -27.52 -10.92
CA VAL A 493 53.20 -27.58 -11.76
C VAL A 493 51.99 -28.01 -10.94
N ALA A 494 52.10 -29.08 -10.15
CA ALA A 494 51.02 -29.54 -9.26
C ALA A 494 50.63 -28.48 -8.22
N ARG A 495 51.60 -27.74 -7.67
CA ARG A 495 51.34 -26.62 -6.77
C ARG A 495 50.70 -25.43 -7.50
N GLY A 496 51.07 -25.17 -8.76
CA GLY A 496 50.42 -24.19 -9.62
C GLY A 496 48.93 -24.53 -9.83
N GLN A 497 48.65 -25.77 -10.22
CA GLN A 497 47.28 -26.29 -10.36
C GLN A 497 46.49 -26.19 -9.05
N GLN A 498 47.11 -26.49 -7.89
CA GLN A 498 46.49 -26.33 -6.58
C GLN A 498 46.21 -24.85 -6.24
N VAL A 499 47.08 -23.92 -6.62
CA VAL A 499 46.84 -22.48 -6.45
C VAL A 499 45.68 -22.00 -7.33
N THR A 500 45.59 -22.45 -8.58
CA THR A 500 44.44 -22.13 -9.45
C THR A 500 43.14 -22.69 -8.89
N ALA A 501 43.11 -23.97 -8.48
CA ALA A 501 41.92 -24.57 -7.88
C ALA A 501 41.46 -23.84 -6.60
N LEU A 502 42.40 -23.38 -5.75
CA LEU A 502 42.10 -22.57 -4.57
C LEU A 502 41.65 -21.14 -4.92
N GLN A 503 42.06 -20.59 -6.06
CA GLN A 503 41.54 -19.30 -6.56
C GLN A 503 40.10 -19.45 -7.08
N ASP A 504 39.80 -20.55 -7.77
CA ASP A 504 38.45 -20.88 -8.25
C ASP A 504 37.50 -21.16 -7.08
N GLU A 505 37.93 -21.93 -6.08
CA GLU A 505 37.16 -22.12 -4.83
C GLU A 505 36.95 -20.80 -4.08
N LEU A 506 37.96 -19.93 -3.99
CA LEU A 506 37.82 -18.63 -3.32
C LEU A 506 36.88 -17.68 -4.08
N ALA A 507 36.84 -17.73 -5.40
CA ALA A 507 35.85 -17.03 -6.21
C ALA A 507 34.42 -17.58 -5.97
N ALA A 508 34.26 -18.91 -5.95
CA ALA A 508 32.97 -19.57 -5.71
C ALA A 508 32.48 -19.45 -4.25
N VAL A 509 33.38 -19.25 -3.28
CA VAL A 509 33.03 -18.88 -1.91
C VAL A 509 32.62 -17.41 -1.84
N LYS A 510 33.29 -16.51 -2.59
CA LYS A 510 32.97 -15.09 -2.59
C LYS A 510 31.55 -14.82 -3.12
N THR A 511 31.15 -15.42 -4.24
CA THR A 511 29.77 -15.27 -4.76
C THR A 511 28.71 -15.73 -3.76
N ARG A 512 28.98 -16.83 -3.02
CA ARG A 512 28.09 -17.29 -1.94
C ARG A 512 28.00 -16.32 -0.75
N VAL A 513 29.04 -15.51 -0.50
CA VAL A 513 28.98 -14.44 0.52
C VAL A 513 28.09 -13.30 0.01
N ASP A 514 28.24 -12.91 -1.26
CA ASP A 514 27.39 -11.89 -1.89
C ASP A 514 25.90 -12.32 -1.87
N ASP A 515 25.60 -13.59 -2.19
CA ASP A 515 24.26 -14.19 -2.04
C ASP A 515 23.74 -14.16 -0.59
N THR A 516 24.61 -14.44 0.38
CA THR A 516 24.26 -14.48 1.82
C THR A 516 23.90 -13.09 2.36
N ASP A 517 24.57 -12.05 1.86
CA ASP A 517 24.29 -10.66 2.25
C ASP A 517 23.01 -10.13 1.56
N LEU A 518 22.74 -10.53 0.32
CA LEU A 518 21.45 -10.28 -0.36
C LEU A 518 20.27 -10.93 0.39
N LEU A 519 20.40 -12.20 0.77
CA LEU A 519 19.39 -12.91 1.55
C LEU A 519 19.18 -12.29 2.94
N ARG A 520 20.23 -11.75 3.57
CA ARG A 520 20.10 -11.01 4.84
C ARG A 520 19.27 -9.73 4.66
N ALA A 521 19.58 -8.94 3.62
CA ALA A 521 18.81 -7.73 3.31
C ALA A 521 17.33 -8.04 3.02
N GLN A 522 17.03 -9.15 2.33
CA GLN A 522 15.66 -9.60 2.10
C GLN A 522 14.93 -9.97 3.41
N VAL A 523 15.62 -10.68 4.32
CA VAL A 523 15.07 -11.04 5.65
C VAL A 523 14.81 -9.79 6.52
N ASP A 524 15.73 -8.83 6.51
CA ASP A 524 15.58 -7.58 7.27
C ASP A 524 14.44 -6.70 6.70
N LEU A 525 14.23 -6.69 5.38
CA LEU A 525 13.11 -6.02 4.74
C LEU A 525 11.76 -6.67 5.10
N TYR A 526 11.62 -7.99 4.93
CA TYR A 526 10.40 -8.70 5.34
C TYR A 526 10.11 -8.59 6.84
N ARG A 527 11.16 -8.47 7.67
CA ARG A 527 11.01 -8.19 9.09
C ARG A 527 10.46 -6.78 9.34
N SER A 528 10.96 -5.77 8.64
CA SER A 528 10.45 -4.39 8.71
C SER A 528 8.97 -4.34 8.33
N ASP A 529 8.59 -4.94 7.21
CA ASP A 529 7.20 -5.01 6.74
C ASP A 529 6.29 -5.71 7.74
N PHE A 530 6.74 -6.83 8.33
CA PHE A 530 6.00 -7.55 9.36
C PHE A 530 5.84 -6.75 10.66
N GLU A 531 6.89 -6.04 11.11
CA GLU A 531 6.82 -5.21 12.32
C GLU A 531 5.87 -4.00 12.10
N ALA A 532 5.87 -3.39 10.90
CA ALA A 532 4.95 -2.32 10.52
C ALA A 532 3.47 -2.79 10.40
N GLU A 533 3.21 -3.91 9.73
CA GLU A 533 1.87 -4.50 9.65
C GLU A 533 1.35 -4.93 11.03
N ARG A 534 2.25 -5.39 11.93
CA ARG A 534 1.88 -5.70 13.32
C ARG A 534 1.49 -4.43 14.09
N GLU A 535 2.18 -3.31 13.91
CA GLU A 535 1.81 -2.03 14.54
C GLU A 535 0.48 -1.50 13.98
N SER A 536 0.29 -1.55 12.66
CA SER A 536 -0.98 -1.25 11.97
C SER A 536 -2.15 -2.04 12.58
N ARG A 537 -2.00 -3.38 12.71
CA ARG A 537 -3.00 -4.25 13.34
C ARG A 537 -3.24 -3.95 14.81
N ALA A 538 -2.20 -3.64 15.59
CA ALA A 538 -2.34 -3.25 16.99
C ALA A 538 -3.13 -1.95 17.15
N LYS A 539 -2.86 -0.95 16.29
CA LYS A 539 -3.60 0.31 16.24
C LYS A 539 -5.07 0.09 15.88
N MET A 540 -5.36 -0.66 14.80
CA MET A 540 -6.73 -1.02 14.43
C MET A 540 -7.48 -1.81 15.52
N ALA A 541 -6.79 -2.66 16.28
CA ALA A 541 -7.38 -3.38 17.41
C ALA A 541 -7.78 -2.42 18.55
N SER A 542 -6.94 -1.43 18.87
CA SER A 542 -7.25 -0.40 19.88
C SER A 542 -8.40 0.52 19.47
N GLU A 543 -8.44 0.94 18.19
CA GLU A 543 -9.54 1.75 17.64
C GLU A 543 -10.87 0.98 17.67
N LYS A 544 -10.83 -0.32 17.36
CA LYS A 544 -11.97 -1.23 17.49
C LYS A 544 -12.44 -1.39 18.93
N GLU A 545 -11.53 -1.45 19.91
CA GLU A 545 -11.90 -1.55 21.33
C GLU A 545 -12.55 -0.25 21.84
N ASN A 546 -12.02 0.91 21.45
CA ASN A 546 -12.63 2.22 21.73
C ASN A 546 -14.06 2.29 21.17
N LEU A 547 -14.25 1.99 19.88
CA LEU A 547 -15.58 1.98 19.24
C LEU A 547 -16.56 0.99 19.90
N LEU A 548 -16.07 -0.16 20.39
CA LEU A 548 -16.88 -1.10 21.18
C LEU A 548 -17.17 -0.60 22.60
N SER A 549 -16.33 0.25 23.19
CA SER A 549 -16.63 0.94 24.45
C SER A 549 -17.73 1.98 24.26
N ASP A 550 -17.56 2.86 23.27
CA ASP A 550 -18.51 3.94 22.95
C ASP A 550 -19.88 3.39 22.57
N LEU A 551 -19.93 2.29 21.80
CA LEU A 551 -21.16 1.58 21.47
C LEU A 551 -21.88 1.05 22.71
N ARG A 552 -21.17 0.50 23.71
CA ARG A 552 -21.78 0.06 24.97
C ARG A 552 -22.31 1.25 25.78
N VAL A 553 -21.59 2.38 25.81
CA VAL A 553 -22.04 3.61 26.48
C VAL A 553 -23.29 4.16 25.81
N ALA A 554 -23.34 4.20 24.48
CA ALA A 554 -24.50 4.63 23.71
C ALA A 554 -25.70 3.68 23.91
N GLN A 555 -25.50 2.36 23.85
CA GLN A 555 -26.55 1.37 24.12
C GLN A 555 -27.11 1.51 25.54
N LYS A 556 -26.25 1.68 26.56
CA LYS A 556 -26.72 1.93 27.93
C LYS A 556 -27.54 3.21 28.01
N LYS A 557 -27.08 4.32 27.41
CA LYS A 557 -27.82 5.59 27.40
C LYS A 557 -29.19 5.46 26.72
N ILE A 558 -29.29 4.65 25.66
CA ILE A 558 -30.58 4.32 25.01
C ILE A 558 -31.47 3.50 25.95
N GLN A 559 -30.91 2.51 26.66
CA GLN A 559 -31.65 1.72 27.64
C GLN A 559 -32.16 2.58 28.81
N ASP A 560 -31.30 3.42 29.40
CA ASP A 560 -31.64 4.34 30.49
C ASP A 560 -32.77 5.31 30.05
N LEU A 561 -32.70 5.88 28.84
CA LEU A 561 -33.76 6.73 28.27
C LEU A 561 -35.05 5.95 27.98
N THR A 562 -34.96 4.68 27.56
CA THR A 562 -36.13 3.82 27.33
C THR A 562 -36.84 3.50 28.65
N THR A 563 -36.08 3.25 29.72
CA THR A 563 -36.62 3.08 31.08
C THR A 563 -37.33 4.34 31.56
N GLN A 564 -36.72 5.52 31.38
CA GLN A 564 -37.37 6.80 31.73
C GLN A 564 -38.67 7.05 30.95
N LEU A 565 -38.74 6.65 29.67
CA LEU A 565 -39.98 6.73 28.89
C LEU A 565 -41.07 5.76 29.38
N GLU A 566 -40.70 4.58 29.86
CA GLU A 566 -41.66 3.64 30.46
C GLU A 566 -42.11 4.10 31.86
N GLU A 567 -41.22 4.64 32.69
CA GLU A 567 -41.58 5.28 33.95
C GLU A 567 -42.58 6.43 33.73
N LEU A 568 -42.33 7.30 32.73
CA LEU A 568 -43.27 8.36 32.34
C LEU A 568 -44.60 7.81 31.81
N ARG A 569 -44.60 6.67 31.10
CA ARG A 569 -45.81 5.99 30.61
C ARG A 569 -46.66 5.44 31.77
N VAL A 570 -46.02 4.85 32.77
CA VAL A 570 -46.67 4.37 34.01
C VAL A 570 -47.20 5.54 34.84
N LEU A 571 -46.43 6.62 34.98
CA LEU A 571 -46.80 7.80 35.77
C LEU A 571 -47.85 8.70 35.08
N SER A 572 -47.98 8.66 33.75
CA SER A 572 -48.92 9.52 33.00
C SER A 572 -49.69 8.84 31.85
N PRO A 573 -50.51 7.78 32.12
CA PRO A 573 -51.16 7.00 31.07
C PRO A 573 -52.14 7.77 30.15
N SER A 574 -52.67 8.90 30.62
CA SER A 574 -53.60 9.75 29.87
C SER A 574 -52.91 10.55 28.77
N LEU A 575 -51.79 11.22 29.07
CA LEU A 575 -51.00 11.98 28.10
C LEU A 575 -50.50 11.09 26.95
N HIS A 576 -50.01 9.90 27.28
CA HIS A 576 -49.47 8.99 26.28
C HIS A 576 -50.54 8.47 25.29
N LYS A 577 -51.83 8.48 25.68
CA LYS A 577 -52.96 8.06 24.83
C LYS A 577 -53.43 9.15 23.85
N SER A 578 -53.29 10.42 24.20
CA SER A 578 -53.70 11.54 23.33
C SER A 578 -52.75 11.75 22.14
N ILE A 579 -51.46 11.43 22.30
CA ILE A 579 -50.42 11.67 21.29
C ILE A 579 -50.47 10.65 20.14
N THR A 580 -50.97 9.43 20.38
CA THR A 580 -50.84 8.29 19.43
C THR A 580 -52.09 8.01 18.59
N SER A 581 -53.09 8.92 18.55
CA SER A 581 -54.35 8.70 17.83
C SER A 581 -54.49 9.62 16.60
N PRO A 582 -54.65 9.08 15.37
CA PRO A 582 -54.98 9.89 14.19
C PRO A 582 -56.35 10.55 14.30
N ARG A 583 -56.55 11.68 13.59
CA ARG A 583 -57.81 12.45 13.58
C ARG A 583 -58.19 12.91 12.16
N PRO A 584 -59.44 12.71 11.70
CA PRO A 584 -59.87 13.10 10.36
C PRO A 584 -60.13 14.61 10.22
N ARG A 585 -60.17 15.11 8.98
CA ARG A 585 -60.46 16.51 8.62
C ARG A 585 -61.62 16.61 7.62
N SER A 586 -62.32 17.75 7.63
CA SER A 586 -63.48 18.07 6.77
C SER A 586 -63.18 19.24 5.83
N ALA A 587 -63.81 19.27 4.65
CA ALA A 587 -63.46 20.18 3.54
C ALA A 587 -64.33 21.45 3.44
N VAL A 588 -63.76 22.53 2.88
CA VAL A 588 -64.45 23.76 2.43
C VAL A 588 -63.79 24.25 1.12
N LYS A 589 -64.55 24.91 0.22
CA LYS A 589 -64.13 25.39 -1.11
C LYS A 589 -63.61 26.85 -1.13
N PRO A 590 -62.82 27.24 -2.16
CA PRO A 590 -62.32 28.61 -2.34
C PRO A 590 -63.15 29.47 -3.32
N THR A 591 -62.86 30.77 -3.35
CA THR A 591 -63.27 31.73 -4.42
C THR A 591 -62.09 32.62 -4.84
N THR A 592 -62.17 33.17 -6.05
CA THR A 592 -61.09 33.90 -6.75
C THR A 592 -61.10 35.42 -6.48
N THR A 593 -60.07 36.17 -6.93
CA THR A 593 -60.12 37.05 -8.15
C THR A 593 -58.99 38.12 -8.16
N THR A 594 -58.22 38.18 -9.26
CA THR A 594 -57.34 39.27 -9.81
C THR A 594 -56.41 40.14 -8.94
N SER A 595 -55.15 40.24 -9.39
CA SER A 595 -54.17 41.33 -9.15
C SER A 595 -54.45 42.60 -9.99
N PRO A 596 -53.85 43.78 -9.69
CA PRO A 596 -52.61 44.15 -10.41
C PRO A 596 -51.55 45.00 -9.64
N THR A 597 -50.43 45.25 -10.32
CA THR A 597 -49.13 45.79 -9.84
C THR A 597 -48.98 47.33 -9.91
N THR A 598 -48.37 48.01 -8.91
CA THR A 598 -47.20 48.93 -9.10
C THR A 598 -46.55 49.58 -7.85
N ARG A 599 -45.21 49.52 -7.80
CA ARG A 599 -44.18 50.56 -7.40
C ARG A 599 -44.40 51.56 -6.23
N THR A 600 -43.53 51.43 -5.20
CA THR A 600 -42.55 52.44 -4.64
C THR A 600 -42.90 53.95 -4.56
N THR A 601 -42.63 54.75 -3.50
CA THR A 601 -41.78 54.58 -2.27
C THR A 601 -41.92 55.77 -1.28
N THR A 602 -41.87 55.53 0.06
CA THR A 602 -41.36 56.39 1.18
C THR A 602 -41.92 57.82 1.42
N THR A 603 -41.99 58.44 2.61
CA THR A 603 -41.42 58.25 3.99
C THR A 603 -42.57 58.28 5.07
N ASN A 604 -42.57 58.76 6.34
CA ASN A 604 -41.62 59.45 7.28
C ASN A 604 -42.12 59.44 8.76
N SER A 605 -41.27 59.91 9.71
CA SER A 605 -41.59 60.55 11.02
C SER A 605 -42.09 59.67 12.21
N VAL A 606 -41.77 59.91 13.51
CA VAL A 606 -40.84 60.87 14.19
C VAL A 606 -40.55 60.50 15.69
N ALA A 607 -39.46 61.04 16.28
CA ALA A 607 -39.13 61.21 17.73
C ALA A 607 -38.72 59.99 18.63
N ALA A 608 -37.87 60.12 19.69
CA ALA A 608 -36.86 61.14 20.08
C ALA A 608 -35.95 60.73 21.30
N ASN A 609 -34.75 61.35 21.40
CA ASN A 609 -33.94 61.64 22.63
C ASN A 609 -33.25 60.48 23.43
N THR A 610 -32.11 60.63 24.17
CA THR A 610 -31.29 61.82 24.59
C THR A 610 -29.80 61.52 24.99
N VAL A 611 -28.84 62.28 24.42
CA VAL A 611 -27.68 63.00 25.05
C VAL A 611 -26.62 62.33 25.99
N ARG A 612 -25.31 62.39 25.62
CA ARG A 612 -24.20 63.06 26.40
C ARG A 612 -22.89 63.29 25.58
N LYS A 613 -21.97 64.14 26.10
CA LYS A 613 -20.68 64.64 25.51
C LYS A 613 -19.50 63.70 25.89
N LYS A 614 -18.29 63.62 25.27
CA LYS A 614 -17.20 64.55 24.80
C LYS A 614 -16.22 63.70 23.90
N LYS A 615 -15.12 64.12 23.22
CA LYS A 615 -14.46 65.42 22.85
C LYS A 615 -13.47 65.23 21.66
N LYS A 616 -13.71 65.91 20.53
CA LYS A 616 -12.78 66.53 19.53
C LYS A 616 -11.31 66.03 19.34
N ILE A 617 -10.96 65.64 18.11
CA ILE A 617 -9.96 66.28 17.21
C ILE A 617 -10.10 65.77 15.75
N ASP A 618 -9.94 66.69 14.79
CA ASP A 618 -9.68 66.59 13.34
C ASP A 618 -8.98 65.30 12.84
N LYS A 619 -9.16 64.76 11.62
CA LYS A 619 -9.84 65.14 10.33
C LYS A 619 -9.89 63.83 9.45
N SER A 620 -10.57 63.67 8.31
CA SER A 620 -11.81 64.23 7.68
C SER A 620 -12.02 63.63 6.25
N VAL A 621 -13.21 63.83 5.65
CA VAL A 621 -13.58 63.64 4.21
C VAL A 621 -13.97 62.21 3.76
N VAL A 622 -15.03 62.15 2.93
CA VAL A 622 -15.58 61.02 2.11
C VAL A 622 -16.19 59.80 2.85
N GLU A 623 -17.52 59.89 2.99
CA GLU A 623 -18.53 58.95 2.43
C GLU A 623 -18.66 57.50 2.97
N ALA A 624 -19.81 56.88 2.66
CA ALA A 624 -20.35 55.74 3.41
C ALA A 624 -20.19 54.39 2.70
N THR A 625 -19.78 53.36 3.46
CA THR A 625 -19.79 51.96 3.03
C THR A 625 -21.06 51.24 3.48
N ARG A 626 -21.63 50.43 2.57
CA ARG A 626 -22.70 49.45 2.84
C ARG A 626 -22.10 48.08 3.17
N GLU A 627 -22.99 47.13 3.45
CA GLU A 627 -22.74 45.71 3.69
C GLU A 627 -21.67 45.10 2.77
N THR A 628 -20.68 44.45 3.38
CA THR A 628 -19.54 43.82 2.70
C THR A 628 -19.79 42.35 2.40
N THR A 629 -20.47 42.07 1.28
CA THR A 629 -20.18 40.84 0.54
C THR A 629 -18.78 41.01 -0.09
N PRO A 630 -17.82 40.08 0.09
CA PRO A 630 -16.51 40.22 -0.54
C PRO A 630 -16.66 40.21 -2.07
N PRO A 631 -15.95 41.09 -2.80
CA PRO A 631 -16.03 41.12 -4.26
C PRO A 631 -15.47 39.82 -4.86
N PRO A 632 -16.01 39.35 -6.00
CA PRO A 632 -15.51 38.14 -6.65
C PRO A 632 -14.04 38.33 -7.05
N VAL A 633 -13.20 37.36 -6.68
CA VAL A 633 -11.76 37.37 -6.96
C VAL A 633 -11.54 37.50 -8.46
N ARG A 634 -10.77 38.51 -8.86
CA ARG A 634 -10.27 38.69 -10.22
C ARG A 634 -8.77 38.44 -10.26
N TYR A 635 -8.31 37.91 -11.38
CA TYR A 635 -6.90 37.65 -11.64
C TYR A 635 -6.42 38.68 -12.67
N THR A 636 -5.31 39.37 -12.41
CA THR A 636 -4.80 40.44 -13.29
C THR A 636 -3.51 40.00 -13.99
N CYS A 637 -3.37 40.31 -15.28
CA CYS A 637 -2.17 40.00 -16.04
C CYS A 637 -1.01 40.92 -15.67
N PRO A 638 0.14 40.41 -15.19
CA PRO A 638 1.27 41.25 -14.77
C PRO A 638 2.01 41.93 -15.95
N ALA A 639 1.66 41.63 -17.21
CA ALA A 639 2.24 42.24 -18.39
C ALA A 639 1.41 43.43 -18.94
N CYS A 640 0.09 43.49 -18.66
CA CYS A 640 -0.83 44.47 -19.27
C CYS A 640 -1.96 44.98 -18.35
N ASP A 641 -2.03 44.50 -17.10
CA ASP A 641 -3.06 44.79 -16.09
C ASP A 641 -4.52 44.40 -16.44
N GLU A 642 -4.79 43.67 -17.54
CA GLU A 642 -6.14 43.18 -17.84
C GLU A 642 -6.68 42.22 -16.76
N SER A 643 -7.97 42.36 -16.42
CA SER A 643 -8.61 41.62 -15.31
C SER A 643 -9.51 40.48 -15.80
N PHE A 644 -9.17 39.24 -15.44
CA PHE A 644 -9.85 38.01 -15.81
C PHE A 644 -10.72 37.46 -14.66
N LYS A 645 -11.82 36.79 -15.02
CA LYS A 645 -12.79 36.23 -14.06
C LYS A 645 -12.39 34.85 -13.53
N THR A 646 -11.44 34.17 -14.18
CA THR A 646 -10.92 32.86 -13.80
C THR A 646 -9.43 32.79 -14.13
N TYR A 647 -8.68 32.00 -13.36
CA TYR A 647 -7.24 31.80 -13.58
C TYR A 647 -6.94 31.27 -14.99
N MET A 648 -7.71 30.29 -15.47
CA MET A 648 -7.56 29.69 -16.81
C MET A 648 -7.75 30.69 -17.98
N MET A 649 -8.44 31.82 -17.76
CA MET A 649 -8.52 32.91 -18.75
C MET A 649 -7.31 33.85 -18.67
N LEU A 650 -6.75 34.06 -17.46
CA LEU A 650 -5.48 34.77 -17.30
C LEU A 650 -4.33 33.97 -17.93
N GLU A 651 -4.24 32.68 -17.65
CA GLU A 651 -3.18 31.77 -18.10
C GLU A 651 -3.03 31.79 -19.63
N LYS A 652 -4.10 31.49 -20.37
CA LYS A 652 -4.11 31.58 -21.84
C LYS A 652 -3.79 32.98 -22.36
N HIS A 653 -4.20 34.03 -21.65
CA HIS A 653 -3.88 35.39 -22.04
C HIS A 653 -2.41 35.74 -21.79
N VAL A 654 -1.78 35.24 -20.72
CA VAL A 654 -0.34 35.43 -20.44
C VAL A 654 0.49 34.77 -21.53
N ASP A 655 0.12 33.57 -21.98
CA ASP A 655 0.76 32.90 -23.13
C ASP A 655 0.67 33.74 -24.42
N GLU A 656 -0.45 34.44 -24.63
CA GLU A 656 -0.67 35.35 -25.78
C GLU A 656 -0.08 36.77 -25.59
N CYS A 657 0.30 37.16 -24.36
CA CYS A 657 0.72 38.52 -24.00
C CYS A 657 2.23 38.62 -23.65
N VAL A 658 2.95 37.50 -23.58
CA VAL A 658 4.41 37.43 -23.34
C VAL A 658 5.19 37.12 -24.63
N LEU A 659 4.48 36.90 -25.75
CA LEU A 659 5.01 36.74 -27.12
C LEU A 659 5.02 38.06 -27.91
#